data_AF-A0A1B9DRI0-F1
#
_entry.id   AF-A0A1B9DRI0-F1
#
_cell.length_a   1.000
_cell.length_b   1.000
_cell.length_c   1.000
_cell.angle_alpha   90.00
_cell.angle_beta   90.00
_cell.angle_gamma   90.00
#
_symmetry.space_group_name_H-M   'P 1'
#
loop_
_entity.id
_entity.type
_entity.pdbx_description
1 polymer ?
#
loop_
_entity_poly.entity_id
_entity_poly.type
_entity_poly.pdbx_seq_one_letter_code
_entity_poly.pdbx_strand_id
1 'polypeptide(L)'
;MFKKICFLFLLVLILNSCKNEEDKDEILIGFSQSINHDIWRKSMEHSMEIEAALHPNVKLKIYNANRKSKKQIKDIERFIEEKVDAIIVSPFESDSIIPVIEKANAKGIPVIVVDRKVNTSNYMAYIGADNVEVGRIAGRHIVSLSKGKAKVIEVRGAYYTSPGLERSLGFKEIVEQYSGIKVVRLDAYKDELPKEAFLKALTENPDVDYVFAYNDVIAYQAYLVAKSKKLEKKIKIIGVDGINGPYGGIQLVKDGILKATVLYLTGGSEAVKLALKVINKEIVPKKNNLNTVLIDSLNAEIMSNQFDKITIQQSDIEEQQHIIKNQEEKYASQSNLLKLLIILFVIVFGLAIYSIYSRITISRKKNELEEKNKKIVIQRNEIKQFAKELKKSNEARLLFFTGLSHEFKTPLTLILSSVESLKNEFRNKGIAVNTEINLMYNNSRRLLRLINQLLDYRKIEDKKFVLKASKTNILDFSKSIVCDFEKEAKRKLIDFTLTSNNPDLEVYIDRNLMDKVYFNLLSNAFKFTPESGKIAVAINEDKIHNVVRISFKDSGIGIPENEIEEVFKAFYQGSNNYRSNSSGIGLHLSKNFIDLHKGKVEINSKNGTEFIISLPLGKEHLDAKSIIEDQVLDLIYQSDYLDSDIQVSEPMVNEDKYSIFYIEDNVDLLDFITNKFSTQYTIYTSDGTDAIERALELIPDVIICDLNLHDKNGFEICEILKKDLRTSHIPIIILTASEDQDSYLKALESGADIFLTKPFDLKVLSQSIKGLLYNREKLRFYYTNNILKIDDSGFGFSEQDFLRKLNSLIEKNMENSAYLIEDLAHDLNISRVQLYRKVKAILGISVSDHLLNLRLEKSKILLKKTNQNISEIAYAVGFSSPNYFSTSFKNKFGVTPTEYKGVK
;
A
#
# COMPACT_ATOMS: atom_id res chain seq x y z
N MET A 1 5.51 -27.84 1.04
CA MET A 1 5.37 -28.80 2.16
C MET A 1 3.98 -28.76 2.79
N PHE A 2 3.46 -27.60 3.18
CA PHE A 2 2.14 -27.45 3.82
C PHE A 2 0.95 -28.03 3.02
N LYS A 3 0.91 -27.80 1.68
CA LYS A 3 -0.11 -28.42 0.81
C LYS A 3 -0.08 -29.95 0.81
N LYS A 4 1.11 -30.57 0.88
CA LYS A 4 1.25 -32.03 0.92
C LYS A 4 0.81 -32.59 2.28
N ILE A 5 1.05 -31.86 3.37
CA ILE A 5 0.63 -32.25 4.72
C ILE A 5 -0.89 -32.13 4.88
N CYS A 6 -1.51 -31.05 4.39
CA CYS A 6 -2.97 -30.93 4.37
C CYS A 6 -3.63 -32.03 3.51
N PHE A 7 -3.04 -32.37 2.37
CA PHE A 7 -3.56 -33.44 1.52
C PHE A 7 -3.45 -34.81 2.19
N LEU A 8 -2.34 -35.09 2.88
CA LEU A 8 -2.16 -36.33 3.64
C LEU A 8 -3.14 -36.42 4.82
N PHE A 9 -3.40 -35.31 5.51
CA PHE A 9 -4.35 -35.27 6.63
C PHE A 9 -5.80 -35.45 6.15
N LEU A 10 -6.16 -34.87 5.01
CA LEU A 10 -7.46 -35.06 4.36
C LEU A 10 -7.63 -36.52 3.91
N LEU A 11 -6.57 -37.14 3.38
CA LEU A 11 -6.57 -38.55 2.97
C LEU A 11 -6.78 -39.50 4.17
N VAL A 12 -6.15 -39.22 5.31
CA VAL A 12 -6.29 -40.02 6.54
C VAL A 12 -7.67 -39.86 7.19
N LEU A 13 -8.30 -38.69 7.06
CA LEU A 13 -9.68 -38.46 7.48
C LEU A 13 -10.69 -39.20 6.60
N ILE A 14 -10.44 -39.29 5.28
CA ILE A 14 -11.29 -40.05 4.35
C ILE A 14 -11.14 -41.57 4.57
N LEU A 15 -9.94 -42.04 4.91
CA LEU A 15 -9.67 -43.48 5.13
C LEU A 15 -10.26 -44.06 6.43
N ASN A 16 -10.72 -43.22 7.37
CA ASN A 16 -11.40 -43.69 8.59
C ASN A 16 -12.94 -43.62 8.50
N SER A 17 -13.50 -43.24 7.34
CA SER A 17 -14.95 -43.07 7.19
C SER A 17 -15.71 -44.34 6.77
N CYS A 18 -15.03 -45.43 6.43
CA CYS A 18 -15.69 -46.67 6.01
C CYS A 18 -15.16 -47.86 6.82
N LYS A 19 -15.72 -48.06 8.00
CA LYS A 19 -15.80 -49.40 8.56
C LYS A 19 -17.20 -49.91 8.19
N ASN A 20 -17.27 -50.67 7.09
CA ASN A 20 -18.45 -51.48 6.81
C ASN A 20 -18.62 -52.42 8.00
N GLU A 21 -19.75 -52.31 8.70
CA GLU A 21 -20.27 -53.44 9.45
C GLU A 21 -20.45 -54.59 8.45
N GLU A 22 -19.89 -55.75 8.78
CA GLU A 22 -20.19 -56.98 8.06
C GLU A 22 -21.71 -57.19 8.13
N ASP A 23 -22.40 -57.00 7.00
CA ASP A 23 -23.79 -57.40 6.80
C ASP A 23 -23.90 -58.87 7.19
N LYS A 24 -24.41 -59.16 8.38
CA LYS A 24 -24.94 -60.49 8.68
C LYS A 24 -26.22 -60.61 7.87
N ASP A 25 -26.21 -61.46 6.85
CA ASP A 25 -27.36 -61.72 5.99
C ASP A 25 -28.65 -61.86 6.83
N GLU A 26 -29.65 -61.02 6.54
CA GLU A 26 -30.96 -61.01 7.21
C GLU A 26 -31.69 -62.32 6.88
N ILE A 27 -31.93 -63.14 7.91
CA ILE A 27 -32.67 -64.41 7.83
C ILE A 27 -34.17 -64.12 7.91
N LEU A 28 -34.91 -64.50 6.89
CA LEU A 28 -36.35 -64.32 6.79
C LEU A 28 -37.08 -65.66 7.00
N ILE A 29 -37.90 -65.73 8.06
CA ILE A 29 -38.74 -66.91 8.37
C ILE A 29 -40.20 -66.55 8.13
N GLY A 30 -40.87 -67.31 7.27
CA GLY A 30 -42.32 -67.19 7.04
C GLY A 30 -43.10 -68.18 7.90
N PHE A 31 -44.09 -67.73 8.66
CA PHE A 31 -45.01 -68.58 9.41
C PHE A 31 -46.44 -68.48 8.86
N SER A 32 -47.01 -69.60 8.41
CA SER A 32 -48.40 -69.69 7.98
C SER A 32 -49.25 -70.42 9.03
N GLN A 33 -50.01 -69.66 9.81
CA GLN A 33 -50.92 -70.13 10.84
C GLN A 33 -52.29 -70.54 10.27
N SER A 34 -52.93 -71.55 10.87
CA SER A 34 -54.27 -72.01 10.45
C SER A 34 -55.41 -71.08 10.89
N ILE A 35 -55.35 -70.58 12.13
CA ILE A 35 -56.34 -69.73 12.81
C ILE A 35 -55.65 -68.85 13.87
N ASN A 36 -56.18 -67.66 14.18
CA ASN A 36 -55.60 -66.75 15.19
C ASN A 36 -56.60 -66.25 16.25
N HIS A 37 -57.82 -66.78 16.27
CA HIS A 37 -58.87 -66.29 17.17
C HIS A 37 -58.84 -66.95 18.54
N ASP A 38 -58.21 -68.11 18.69
CA ASP A 38 -58.08 -68.80 19.97
C ASP A 38 -56.79 -68.41 20.73
N ILE A 39 -56.85 -68.55 22.06
CA ILE A 39 -55.80 -68.13 22.98
C ILE A 39 -54.52 -68.97 22.79
N TRP A 40 -54.67 -70.25 22.45
CA TRP A 40 -53.55 -71.17 22.26
C TRP A 40 -52.67 -70.74 21.08
N ARG A 41 -53.29 -70.34 19.96
CA ARG A 41 -52.61 -69.87 18.76
C ARG A 41 -51.95 -68.52 18.95
N LYS A 42 -52.61 -67.61 19.67
CA LYS A 42 -51.99 -66.33 20.04
C LYS A 42 -50.76 -66.52 20.92
N SER A 43 -50.82 -67.46 21.88
CA SER A 43 -49.67 -67.82 22.70
C SER A 43 -48.54 -68.43 21.87
N MET A 44 -48.86 -69.26 20.86
CA MET A 44 -47.88 -69.75 19.89
C MET A 44 -47.22 -68.61 19.12
N GLU A 45 -48.00 -67.73 18.47
CA GLU A 45 -47.51 -66.60 17.69
C GLU A 45 -46.59 -65.69 18.54
N HIS A 46 -47.05 -65.31 19.73
CA HIS A 46 -46.28 -64.47 20.64
C HIS A 46 -44.96 -65.11 21.06
N SER A 47 -44.95 -66.42 21.37
CA SER A 47 -43.71 -67.13 21.70
C SER A 47 -42.72 -67.22 20.52
N MET A 48 -43.21 -67.22 19.27
CA MET A 48 -42.37 -67.16 18.07
C MET A 48 -41.78 -65.76 17.88
N GLU A 49 -42.56 -64.71 18.10
CA GLU A 49 -42.12 -63.33 18.00
C GLU A 49 -41.01 -63.01 19.01
N ILE A 50 -41.19 -63.42 20.27
CA ILE A 50 -40.17 -63.26 21.32
C ILE A 50 -38.90 -64.01 20.95
N GLU A 51 -39.00 -65.27 20.52
CA GLU A 51 -37.83 -66.04 20.12
C GLU A 51 -37.11 -65.40 18.93
N ALA A 52 -37.84 -64.94 17.90
CA ALA A 52 -37.24 -64.26 16.76
C ALA A 52 -36.54 -62.96 17.18
N ALA A 53 -37.10 -62.19 18.12
CA ALA A 53 -36.50 -60.96 18.64
C ALA A 53 -35.19 -61.20 19.42
N LEU A 54 -34.94 -62.42 19.92
CA LEU A 54 -33.66 -62.79 20.54
C LEU A 54 -32.51 -62.94 19.52
N HIS A 55 -32.82 -63.04 18.23
CA HIS A 55 -31.84 -63.22 17.15
C HIS A 55 -31.85 -61.98 16.23
N PRO A 56 -30.89 -61.04 16.36
CA PRO A 56 -30.94 -59.73 15.71
C PRO A 56 -31.02 -59.76 14.18
N ASN A 57 -30.53 -60.84 13.56
CA ASN A 57 -30.54 -61.04 12.11
C ASN A 57 -31.76 -61.83 11.63
N VAL A 58 -32.76 -62.11 12.48
CA VAL A 58 -33.93 -62.94 12.14
C VAL A 58 -35.18 -62.08 12.06
N LYS A 59 -35.95 -62.26 10.99
CA LYS A 59 -37.23 -61.61 10.78
C LYS A 59 -38.33 -62.64 10.58
N LEU A 60 -39.30 -62.61 11.48
CA LEU A 60 -40.47 -63.46 11.41
C LEU A 60 -41.63 -62.72 10.71
N LYS A 61 -42.22 -63.34 9.69
CA LYS A 61 -43.46 -62.87 9.05
C LYS A 61 -44.57 -63.87 9.30
N ILE A 62 -45.67 -63.43 9.92
CA ILE A 62 -46.81 -64.29 10.24
C ILE A 62 -48.00 -63.97 9.31
N TYR A 63 -48.52 -65.01 8.64
CA TYR A 63 -49.80 -64.97 7.93
C TYR A 63 -50.78 -65.95 8.56
N ASN A 64 -52.07 -65.61 8.49
CA ASN A 64 -53.14 -66.44 9.05
C ASN A 64 -54.18 -66.80 7.99
N ALA A 65 -54.38 -68.10 7.81
CA ALA A 65 -55.31 -68.69 6.86
C ALA A 65 -56.80 -68.51 7.20
N ASN A 66 -57.15 -68.18 8.45
CA ASN A 66 -58.51 -67.99 8.96
C ASN A 66 -59.47 -69.13 8.54
N ARG A 67 -59.08 -70.38 8.80
CA ARG A 67 -59.83 -71.61 8.45
C ARG A 67 -60.11 -71.78 6.95
N LYS A 68 -59.24 -71.27 6.07
CA LYS A 68 -59.39 -71.40 4.60
C LYS A 68 -58.13 -71.97 3.96
N SER A 69 -58.19 -73.22 3.49
CA SER A 69 -57.08 -73.91 2.82
C SER A 69 -56.56 -73.14 1.59
N LYS A 70 -57.45 -72.53 0.79
CA LYS A 70 -57.07 -71.66 -0.34
C LYS A 70 -56.27 -70.43 0.08
N LYS A 71 -56.54 -69.87 1.27
CA LYS A 71 -55.78 -68.73 1.80
C LYS A 71 -54.41 -69.21 2.29
N GLN A 72 -54.36 -70.33 3.00
CA GLN A 72 -53.11 -70.92 3.47
C GLN A 72 -52.14 -71.25 2.33
N ILE A 73 -52.65 -71.77 1.21
CA ILE A 73 -51.85 -72.01 0.01
C ILE A 73 -51.24 -70.69 -0.49
N LYS A 74 -52.04 -69.62 -0.60
CA LYS A 74 -51.53 -68.29 -1.01
C LYS A 74 -50.49 -67.72 -0.06
N ASP A 75 -50.67 -67.91 1.25
CA ASP A 75 -49.71 -67.48 2.26
C ASP A 75 -48.35 -68.15 2.05
N ILE A 76 -48.34 -69.47 1.79
CA ILE A 76 -47.11 -70.24 1.52
C ILE A 76 -46.53 -69.87 0.14
N GLU A 77 -47.35 -69.70 -0.89
CA GLU A 77 -46.87 -69.26 -2.21
C GLU A 77 -46.19 -67.90 -2.15
N ARG A 78 -46.74 -66.98 -1.36
CA ARG A 78 -46.13 -65.67 -1.12
C ARG A 78 -44.77 -65.79 -0.43
N PHE A 79 -44.62 -66.68 0.54
CA PHE A 79 -43.31 -66.94 1.14
C PHE A 79 -42.29 -67.53 0.14
N ILE A 80 -42.74 -68.38 -0.78
CA ILE A 80 -41.89 -68.90 -1.86
C ILE A 80 -41.46 -67.77 -2.82
N GLU A 81 -42.37 -66.86 -3.17
CA GLU A 81 -42.09 -65.69 -4.02
C GLU A 81 -41.12 -64.70 -3.34
N GLU A 82 -41.31 -64.49 -2.04
CA GLU A 82 -40.44 -63.65 -1.19
C GLU A 82 -39.07 -64.29 -0.91
N LYS A 83 -38.85 -65.55 -1.33
CA LYS A 83 -37.62 -66.32 -1.10
C LYS A 83 -37.20 -66.36 0.37
N VAL A 84 -38.15 -66.65 1.26
CA VAL A 84 -37.83 -66.84 2.69
C VAL A 84 -36.84 -68.00 2.88
N ASP A 85 -36.04 -67.94 3.94
CA ASP A 85 -35.02 -68.95 4.27
C ASP A 85 -35.63 -70.22 4.89
N ALA A 86 -36.80 -70.10 5.54
CA ALA A 86 -37.59 -71.24 5.98
C ALA A 86 -39.07 -70.89 6.07
N ILE A 87 -39.93 -71.90 5.89
CA ILE A 87 -41.38 -71.78 6.08
C ILE A 87 -41.79 -72.65 7.25
N ILE A 88 -42.39 -72.06 8.27
CA ILE A 88 -43.11 -72.78 9.32
C ILE A 88 -44.59 -72.80 8.94
N VAL A 89 -45.26 -73.94 9.07
CA VAL A 89 -46.68 -74.07 8.76
C VAL A 89 -47.41 -74.87 9.82
N SER A 90 -48.55 -74.35 10.28
CA SER A 90 -49.55 -75.14 11.00
C SER A 90 -50.71 -75.47 10.05
N PRO A 91 -50.79 -76.67 9.48
CA PRO A 91 -51.80 -77.02 8.47
C PRO A 91 -53.24 -76.85 8.98
N PHE A 92 -54.13 -76.19 8.24
CA PHE A 92 -55.55 -76.20 8.58
C PHE A 92 -56.18 -77.57 8.26
N GLU A 93 -55.93 -78.07 7.04
CA GLU A 93 -56.31 -79.40 6.53
C GLU A 93 -55.05 -80.14 6.04
N SER A 94 -54.91 -81.41 6.39
CA SER A 94 -53.66 -82.17 6.22
C SER A 94 -53.26 -82.40 4.75
N ASP A 95 -54.23 -82.51 3.83
CA ASP A 95 -53.96 -82.88 2.43
C ASP A 95 -53.90 -81.65 1.51
N SER A 96 -54.63 -80.58 1.82
CA SER A 96 -54.86 -79.46 0.90
C SER A 96 -53.60 -78.63 0.63
N ILE A 97 -52.64 -78.62 1.55
CA ILE A 97 -51.41 -77.83 1.42
C ILE A 97 -50.21 -78.64 0.92
N ILE A 98 -50.36 -79.96 0.70
CA ILE A 98 -49.26 -80.82 0.24
C ILE A 98 -48.61 -80.26 -1.03
N PRO A 99 -49.34 -79.92 -2.12
CA PRO A 99 -48.71 -79.47 -3.36
C PRO A 99 -47.84 -78.22 -3.21
N VAL A 100 -48.21 -77.30 -2.31
CA VAL A 100 -47.45 -76.07 -2.08
C VAL A 100 -46.23 -76.30 -1.16
N ILE A 101 -46.30 -77.28 -0.26
CA ILE A 101 -45.13 -77.74 0.50
C ILE A 101 -44.09 -78.36 -0.46
N GLU A 102 -44.53 -79.21 -1.40
CA GLU A 102 -43.61 -79.83 -2.38
C GLU A 102 -42.99 -78.77 -3.30
N LYS A 103 -43.78 -77.75 -3.68
CA LYS A 103 -43.31 -76.58 -4.44
C LYS A 103 -42.23 -75.79 -3.68
N ALA A 104 -42.38 -75.59 -2.38
CA ALA A 104 -41.37 -74.92 -1.55
C ALA A 104 -40.07 -75.74 -1.48
N ASN A 105 -40.16 -77.04 -1.22
CA ASN A 105 -38.99 -77.91 -1.17
C ASN A 105 -38.27 -77.99 -2.52
N ALA A 106 -39.01 -78.04 -3.65
CA ALA A 106 -38.42 -78.03 -4.99
C ALA A 106 -37.67 -76.73 -5.31
N LYS A 107 -37.99 -75.63 -4.59
CA LYS A 107 -37.26 -74.35 -4.64
C LYS A 107 -36.12 -74.26 -3.61
N GLY A 108 -35.87 -75.33 -2.85
CA GLY A 108 -34.83 -75.39 -1.82
C GLY A 108 -35.21 -74.72 -0.50
N ILE A 109 -36.48 -74.33 -0.30
CA ILE A 109 -36.94 -73.70 0.93
C ILE A 109 -37.41 -74.78 1.91
N PRO A 110 -36.76 -74.95 3.08
CA PRO A 110 -37.16 -75.95 4.05
C PRO A 110 -38.50 -75.60 4.70
N VAL A 111 -39.40 -76.58 4.73
CA VAL A 111 -40.71 -76.46 5.38
C VAL A 111 -40.73 -77.20 6.72
N ILE A 112 -41.05 -76.50 7.80
CA ILE A 112 -41.25 -77.06 9.14
C ILE A 112 -42.75 -77.09 9.44
N VAL A 113 -43.24 -78.27 9.81
CA VAL A 113 -44.65 -78.47 10.15
C VAL A 113 -44.79 -78.42 11.67
N VAL A 114 -45.68 -77.55 12.18
CA VAL A 114 -45.91 -77.40 13.62
C VAL A 114 -47.33 -77.79 14.00
N ASP A 115 -47.47 -78.45 15.15
CA ASP A 115 -48.72 -78.86 15.80
C ASP A 115 -49.54 -79.88 15.00
N ARG A 116 -50.13 -79.49 13.87
CA ARG A 116 -50.93 -80.36 13.00
C ARG A 116 -50.05 -81.05 11.95
N LYS A 117 -50.27 -82.34 11.72
CA LYS A 117 -49.52 -83.14 10.73
C LYS A 117 -50.12 -83.05 9.33
N VAL A 118 -49.27 -83.23 8.32
CA VAL A 118 -49.63 -83.47 6.91
C VAL A 118 -49.36 -84.92 6.52
N ASN A 119 -50.11 -85.45 5.56
CA ASN A 119 -49.99 -86.84 5.11
C ASN A 119 -48.91 -87.03 4.03
N THR A 120 -47.75 -86.41 4.22
CA THR A 120 -46.57 -86.56 3.35
C THR A 120 -45.31 -86.55 4.20
N SER A 121 -44.25 -87.25 3.76
CA SER A 121 -42.92 -87.16 4.38
C SER A 121 -42.09 -86.00 3.81
N ASN A 122 -42.62 -85.29 2.81
CA ASN A 122 -41.97 -84.22 2.05
C ASN A 122 -42.00 -82.87 2.79
N TYR A 123 -41.58 -82.82 4.04
CA TYR A 123 -41.29 -81.60 4.82
C TYR A 123 -39.93 -81.77 5.49
N MET A 124 -39.28 -80.72 5.99
CA MET A 124 -37.97 -80.84 6.64
C MET A 124 -38.07 -81.51 8.01
N ALA A 125 -38.84 -80.92 8.91
CA ALA A 125 -39.06 -81.43 10.26
C ALA A 125 -40.49 -81.16 10.76
N TYR A 126 -40.96 -81.99 11.68
CA TYR A 126 -42.21 -81.79 12.41
C TYR A 126 -41.91 -81.47 13.86
N ILE A 127 -42.69 -80.56 14.45
CA ILE A 127 -42.66 -80.24 15.87
C ILE A 127 -44.07 -80.14 16.45
N GLY A 128 -44.32 -80.80 17.59
CA GLY A 128 -45.62 -80.78 18.25
C GLY A 128 -45.69 -81.80 19.37
N ALA A 129 -46.67 -81.70 20.25
CA ALA A 129 -46.86 -82.70 21.30
C ALA A 129 -47.46 -84.00 20.74
N ASP A 130 -47.14 -85.12 21.38
CA ASP A 130 -47.66 -86.44 20.99
C ASP A 130 -49.14 -86.57 21.39
N ASN A 131 -50.04 -86.37 20.42
CA ASN A 131 -51.48 -86.42 20.65
C ASN A 131 -51.99 -87.82 21.04
N VAL A 132 -51.28 -88.89 20.65
CA VAL A 132 -51.63 -90.25 21.12
C VAL A 132 -51.32 -90.35 22.62
N GLU A 133 -50.15 -89.85 23.03
CA GLU A 133 -49.78 -89.85 24.45
C GLU A 133 -50.72 -88.97 25.29
N VAL A 134 -51.17 -87.83 24.77
CA VAL A 134 -52.22 -86.99 25.42
C VAL A 134 -53.47 -87.81 25.71
N GLY A 135 -53.97 -88.56 24.72
CA GLY A 135 -55.11 -89.46 24.88
C GLY A 135 -54.86 -90.54 25.92
N ARG A 136 -53.67 -91.16 25.89
CA ARG A 136 -53.29 -92.19 26.87
C ARG A 136 -53.21 -91.63 28.29
N ILE A 137 -52.66 -90.44 28.49
CA ILE A 137 -52.58 -89.77 29.79
C ILE A 137 -53.99 -89.55 30.35
N ALA A 138 -54.91 -89.00 29.55
CA ALA A 138 -56.30 -88.81 29.96
C ALA A 138 -56.97 -90.16 30.31
N GLY A 139 -56.78 -91.18 29.47
CA GLY A 139 -57.29 -92.54 29.72
C GLY A 139 -56.77 -93.14 31.02
N ARG A 140 -55.46 -93.10 31.25
CA ARG A 140 -54.82 -93.63 32.46
C ARG A 140 -55.31 -92.90 33.70
N HIS A 141 -55.50 -91.58 33.62
CA HIS A 141 -56.03 -90.79 34.72
C HIS A 141 -57.48 -91.17 35.08
N ILE A 142 -58.36 -91.32 34.09
CA ILE A 142 -59.75 -91.77 34.31
C ILE A 142 -59.77 -93.17 34.93
N VAL A 143 -59.01 -94.12 34.37
CA VAL A 143 -58.94 -95.49 34.88
C VAL A 143 -58.44 -95.50 36.33
N SER A 144 -57.41 -94.72 36.65
CA SER A 144 -56.88 -94.60 38.01
C SER A 144 -57.92 -94.05 38.99
N LEU A 145 -58.59 -92.94 38.66
CA LEU A 145 -59.61 -92.33 39.52
C LEU A 145 -60.88 -93.16 39.68
N SER A 146 -61.21 -93.99 38.68
CA SER A 146 -62.40 -94.84 38.67
C SER A 146 -62.15 -96.27 39.15
N LYS A 147 -60.89 -96.64 39.41
CA LYS A 147 -60.47 -98.03 39.68
C LYS A 147 -60.93 -98.99 38.56
N GLY A 148 -60.88 -98.52 37.31
CA GLY A 148 -61.24 -99.29 36.12
C GLY A 148 -62.73 -99.47 35.84
N LYS A 149 -63.62 -98.75 36.54
CA LYS A 149 -65.08 -98.81 36.36
C LYS A 149 -65.71 -97.42 36.30
N ALA A 150 -66.12 -96.98 35.12
CA ALA A 150 -66.72 -95.68 34.91
C ALA A 150 -67.44 -95.56 33.57
N LYS A 151 -68.39 -94.64 33.49
CA LYS A 151 -68.99 -94.23 32.23
C LYS A 151 -68.48 -92.86 31.81
N VAL A 152 -67.93 -92.78 30.62
CA VAL A 152 -67.20 -91.62 30.11
C VAL A 152 -67.88 -91.09 28.85
N ILE A 153 -68.11 -89.78 28.79
CA ILE A 153 -68.43 -89.10 27.53
C ILE A 153 -67.13 -88.56 26.94
N GLU A 154 -66.72 -89.09 25.80
CA GLU A 154 -65.61 -88.57 25.00
C GLU A 154 -66.16 -87.53 24.01
N VAL A 155 -65.81 -86.26 24.22
CA VAL A 155 -66.14 -85.15 23.30
C VAL A 155 -64.92 -84.85 22.43
N ARG A 156 -64.98 -85.37 21.21
CA ARG A 156 -63.91 -85.26 20.23
C ARG A 156 -63.91 -83.88 19.59
N GLY A 157 -62.72 -83.41 19.21
CA GLY A 157 -62.57 -82.27 18.31
C GLY A 157 -62.86 -82.64 16.85
N ALA A 158 -62.46 -81.79 15.91
CA ALA A 158 -62.61 -82.06 14.48
C ALA A 158 -61.89 -83.35 14.04
N TYR A 159 -62.65 -84.38 13.68
CA TYR A 159 -62.16 -85.73 13.34
C TYR A 159 -61.23 -85.75 12.11
N TYR A 160 -61.34 -84.76 11.23
CA TYR A 160 -60.46 -84.61 10.06
C TYR A 160 -59.08 -84.01 10.38
N THR A 161 -58.80 -83.72 11.65
CA THR A 161 -57.49 -83.20 12.10
C THR A 161 -56.68 -84.29 12.80
N SER A 162 -55.35 -84.26 12.64
CA SER A 162 -54.44 -85.21 13.29
C SER A 162 -54.58 -85.25 14.82
N PRO A 163 -54.68 -84.12 15.56
CA PRO A 163 -54.92 -84.16 17.00
C PRO A 163 -56.24 -84.85 17.39
N GLY A 164 -57.32 -84.63 16.63
CA GLY A 164 -58.61 -85.27 16.88
C GLY A 164 -58.56 -86.78 16.70
N LEU A 165 -57.87 -87.27 15.67
CA LEU A 165 -57.73 -88.72 15.46
C LEU A 165 -56.82 -89.37 16.51
N GLU A 166 -55.65 -88.77 16.75
CA GLU A 166 -54.60 -89.34 17.60
C GLU A 166 -54.98 -89.38 19.08
N ARG A 167 -55.65 -88.34 19.60
CA ARG A 167 -56.15 -88.32 20.99
C ARG A 167 -57.17 -89.44 21.22
N SER A 168 -58.04 -89.68 20.24
CA SER A 168 -59.04 -90.76 20.33
C SER A 168 -58.39 -92.13 20.32
N LEU A 169 -57.38 -92.33 19.46
CA LEU A 169 -56.63 -93.56 19.38
C LEU A 169 -55.95 -93.88 20.73
N GLY A 170 -55.19 -92.94 21.27
CA GLY A 170 -54.47 -93.14 22.54
C GLY A 170 -55.41 -93.32 23.74
N PHE A 171 -56.54 -92.61 23.75
CA PHE A 171 -57.56 -92.79 24.78
C PHE A 171 -58.17 -94.20 24.72
N LYS A 172 -58.55 -94.63 23.50
CA LYS A 172 -59.09 -95.96 23.21
C LYS A 172 -58.13 -97.07 23.63
N GLU A 173 -56.83 -96.95 23.30
CA GLU A 173 -55.79 -97.92 23.68
C GLU A 173 -55.73 -98.21 25.17
N ILE A 174 -56.05 -97.23 26.03
CA ILE A 174 -56.06 -97.40 27.48
C ILE A 174 -57.40 -97.92 27.98
N VAL A 175 -58.52 -97.31 27.58
CA VAL A 175 -59.82 -97.66 28.15
C VAL A 175 -60.33 -99.03 27.72
N GLU A 176 -59.96 -99.52 26.53
CA GLU A 176 -60.36 -100.87 26.06
C GLU A 176 -59.68 -102.01 26.82
N GLN A 177 -58.57 -101.74 27.52
CA GLN A 177 -57.94 -102.72 28.41
C GLN A 177 -58.80 -103.00 29.67
N TYR A 178 -59.81 -102.18 29.94
CA TYR A 178 -60.65 -102.25 31.14
C TYR A 178 -62.13 -102.35 30.76
N SER A 179 -62.69 -103.56 30.79
CA SER A 179 -64.09 -103.84 30.42
C SER A 179 -65.14 -103.12 31.28
N GLY A 180 -64.74 -102.60 32.45
CA GLY A 180 -65.58 -101.78 33.32
C GLY A 180 -65.74 -100.33 32.87
N ILE A 181 -64.98 -99.88 31.87
CA ILE A 181 -65.10 -98.53 31.29
C ILE A 181 -66.04 -98.57 30.08
N LYS A 182 -67.10 -97.75 30.12
CA LYS A 182 -68.02 -97.58 28.99
C LYS A 182 -67.89 -96.17 28.42
N VAL A 183 -67.70 -96.05 27.11
CA VAL A 183 -67.46 -94.76 26.44
C VAL A 183 -68.61 -94.41 25.49
N VAL A 184 -69.15 -93.20 25.64
CA VAL A 184 -70.09 -92.58 24.70
C VAL A 184 -69.34 -91.48 23.95
N ARG A 185 -69.41 -91.46 22.61
CA ARG A 185 -68.65 -90.51 21.79
C ARG A 185 -69.53 -89.44 21.18
N LEU A 186 -69.05 -88.20 21.21
CA LEU A 186 -69.66 -87.03 20.60
C LEU A 186 -68.61 -86.25 19.81
N ASP A 187 -69.03 -85.58 18.74
CA ASP A 187 -68.15 -84.75 17.90
C ASP A 187 -68.49 -83.28 18.06
N ALA A 188 -67.51 -82.50 18.49
CA ALA A 188 -67.58 -81.04 18.51
C ALA A 188 -67.32 -80.47 17.11
N TYR A 189 -68.05 -79.41 16.77
CA TYR A 189 -67.83 -78.65 15.53
C TYR A 189 -67.20 -77.30 15.89
N LYS A 190 -66.07 -76.95 15.25
CA LYS A 190 -65.41 -75.65 15.44
C LYS A 190 -65.06 -75.28 16.89
N ASP A 191 -64.71 -76.27 17.71
CA ASP A 191 -64.41 -76.10 19.15
C ASP A 191 -65.63 -75.72 20.00
N GLU A 192 -66.84 -75.95 19.46
CA GLU A 192 -68.10 -75.80 20.17
C GLU A 192 -68.66 -77.17 20.56
N LEU A 193 -69.02 -77.30 21.84
CA LEU A 193 -69.72 -78.45 22.38
C LEU A 193 -71.09 -78.57 21.69
N PRO A 194 -71.45 -79.75 21.14
CA PRO A 194 -72.77 -79.98 20.56
C PRO A 194 -73.80 -80.07 21.70
N LYS A 195 -74.29 -78.92 22.18
CA LYS A 195 -75.08 -78.81 23.43
C LYS A 195 -76.27 -79.76 23.47
N GLU A 196 -77.03 -79.88 22.39
CA GLU A 196 -78.19 -80.78 22.31
C GLU A 196 -77.80 -82.25 22.39
N ALA A 197 -76.78 -82.67 21.63
CA ALA A 197 -76.29 -84.04 21.64
C ALA A 197 -75.65 -84.40 22.99
N PHE A 198 -74.94 -83.46 23.62
CA PHE A 198 -74.37 -83.63 24.95
C PHE A 198 -75.47 -83.76 26.03
N LEU A 199 -76.50 -82.92 25.99
CA LEU A 199 -77.66 -83.04 26.88
C LEU A 199 -78.41 -84.37 26.69
N LYS A 200 -78.57 -84.81 25.44
CA LYS A 200 -79.16 -86.11 25.12
C LYS A 200 -78.31 -87.25 25.70
N ALA A 201 -76.99 -87.21 25.51
CA ALA A 201 -76.07 -88.20 26.06
C ALA A 201 -76.12 -88.25 27.59
N LEU A 202 -76.21 -87.11 28.28
CA LEU A 202 -76.38 -87.07 29.74
C LEU A 202 -77.74 -87.63 30.20
N THR A 203 -78.79 -87.45 29.41
CA THR A 203 -80.15 -87.94 29.74
C THR A 203 -80.25 -89.45 29.54
N GLU A 204 -79.71 -89.98 28.43
CA GLU A 204 -79.67 -91.41 28.13
C GLU A 204 -78.68 -92.19 29.04
N ASN A 205 -77.74 -91.47 29.66
CA ASN A 205 -76.70 -92.04 30.49
C ASN A 205 -76.61 -91.29 31.84
N PRO A 206 -77.61 -91.46 32.74
CA PRO A 206 -77.67 -90.71 34.00
C PRO A 206 -76.53 -91.06 34.98
N ASP A 207 -75.84 -92.17 34.74
CA ASP A 207 -74.71 -92.72 35.48
C ASP A 207 -73.34 -92.31 34.93
N VAL A 208 -73.25 -91.27 34.09
CA VAL A 208 -71.95 -90.73 33.62
C VAL A 208 -71.11 -90.19 34.79
N ASP A 209 -69.86 -90.63 34.83
CA ASP A 209 -68.88 -90.27 35.86
C ASP A 209 -67.87 -89.23 35.34
N TYR A 210 -67.47 -89.32 34.07
CA TYR A 210 -66.42 -88.49 33.49
C TYR A 210 -66.80 -87.92 32.12
N VAL A 211 -66.25 -86.76 31.80
CA VAL A 211 -66.21 -86.19 30.44
C VAL A 211 -64.75 -85.99 30.06
N PHE A 212 -64.32 -86.55 28.93
CA PHE A 212 -63.03 -86.25 28.33
C PHE A 212 -63.26 -85.33 27.13
N ALA A 213 -62.81 -84.08 27.22
CA ALA A 213 -62.93 -83.08 26.18
C ALA A 213 -61.56 -82.78 25.56
N TYR A 214 -61.51 -82.69 24.23
CA TYR A 214 -60.24 -82.57 23.50
C TYR A 214 -59.60 -81.19 23.56
N ASN A 215 -60.23 -80.18 24.13
CA ASN A 215 -59.58 -78.94 24.51
C ASN A 215 -60.30 -78.33 25.73
N ASP A 216 -59.63 -77.40 26.40
CA ASP A 216 -60.15 -76.76 27.61
C ASP A 216 -61.38 -75.89 27.33
N VAL A 217 -61.53 -75.39 26.11
CA VAL A 217 -62.70 -74.61 25.67
C VAL A 217 -63.96 -75.47 25.66
N ILE A 218 -63.92 -76.65 25.03
CA ILE A 218 -65.01 -77.63 25.03
C ILE A 218 -65.24 -78.14 26.45
N ALA A 219 -64.17 -78.38 27.22
CA ALA A 219 -64.27 -78.83 28.61
C ALA A 219 -65.05 -77.82 29.48
N TYR A 220 -64.74 -76.53 29.36
CA TYR A 220 -65.45 -75.46 30.05
C TYR A 220 -66.91 -75.34 29.60
N GLN A 221 -67.19 -75.47 28.30
CA GLN A 221 -68.57 -75.50 27.80
C GLN A 221 -69.35 -76.71 28.35
N ALA A 222 -68.72 -77.88 28.44
CA ALA A 222 -69.33 -79.08 29.03
C ALA A 222 -69.64 -78.87 30.51
N TYR A 223 -68.76 -78.20 31.25
CA TYR A 223 -69.00 -77.80 32.64
C TYR A 223 -70.21 -76.87 32.76
N LEU A 224 -70.32 -75.83 31.92
CA LEU A 224 -71.46 -74.92 31.95
C LEU A 224 -72.80 -75.63 31.70
N VAL A 225 -72.82 -76.58 30.75
CA VAL A 225 -74.01 -77.40 30.48
C VAL A 225 -74.31 -78.34 31.65
N ALA A 226 -73.32 -79.01 32.23
CA ALA A 226 -73.50 -79.87 33.41
C ALA A 226 -74.02 -79.08 34.62
N LYS A 227 -73.49 -77.87 34.83
CA LYS A 227 -73.92 -76.94 35.88
C LYS A 227 -75.37 -76.48 35.70
N SER A 228 -75.81 -76.23 34.46
CA SER A 228 -77.22 -75.91 34.17
C SER A 228 -78.20 -77.03 34.56
N LYS A 229 -77.71 -78.27 34.68
CA LYS A 229 -78.46 -79.46 35.12
C LYS A 229 -78.16 -79.88 36.55
N LYS A 230 -77.38 -79.11 37.32
CA LYS A 230 -76.92 -79.42 38.69
C LYS A 230 -76.11 -80.73 38.79
N LEU A 231 -75.39 -81.08 37.73
CA LEU A 231 -74.57 -82.30 37.64
C LEU A 231 -73.07 -82.04 37.80
N GLU A 232 -72.66 -80.78 38.02
CA GLU A 232 -71.26 -80.36 38.06
C GLU A 232 -70.45 -81.00 39.20
N LYS A 233 -71.08 -81.41 40.30
CA LYS A 233 -70.42 -82.13 41.40
C LYS A 233 -70.31 -83.64 41.15
N LYS A 234 -71.15 -84.18 40.24
CA LYS A 234 -71.21 -85.60 39.94
C LYS A 234 -70.22 -85.97 38.83
N ILE A 235 -70.13 -85.13 37.80
CA ILE A 235 -69.36 -85.39 36.59
C ILE A 235 -67.99 -84.72 36.68
N LYS A 236 -66.93 -85.51 36.57
CA LYS A 236 -65.54 -85.01 36.55
C LYS A 236 -65.10 -84.77 35.11
N ILE A 237 -64.62 -83.56 34.81
CA ILE A 237 -64.26 -83.17 33.43
C ILE A 237 -62.75 -83.12 33.29
N ILE A 238 -62.21 -83.74 32.25
CA ILE A 238 -60.80 -83.70 31.88
C ILE A 238 -60.66 -82.98 30.55
N GLY A 239 -59.89 -81.90 30.54
CA GLY A 239 -59.57 -81.11 29.36
C GLY A 239 -58.19 -81.43 28.77
N VAL A 240 -57.82 -80.66 27.75
CA VAL A 240 -56.51 -80.68 27.08
C VAL A 240 -56.18 -79.25 26.70
N ASP A 241 -54.90 -78.87 26.74
CA ASP A 241 -54.26 -77.61 26.36
C ASP A 241 -53.42 -77.13 27.54
N GLY A 242 -54.03 -76.93 28.71
CA GLY A 242 -53.31 -76.56 29.92
C GLY A 242 -52.71 -75.16 29.83
N ILE A 243 -53.41 -74.23 29.18
CA ILE A 243 -52.98 -72.82 29.10
C ILE A 243 -53.11 -72.15 30.46
N ASN A 244 -52.14 -71.32 30.82
CA ASN A 244 -52.19 -70.47 32.01
C ASN A 244 -52.96 -69.16 31.74
N GLY A 245 -53.64 -68.62 32.76
CA GLY A 245 -54.40 -67.38 32.67
C GLY A 245 -55.93 -67.54 32.79
N PRO A 246 -56.69 -66.43 32.68
CA PRO A 246 -58.15 -66.44 32.88
C PRO A 246 -58.85 -67.39 31.90
N TYR A 247 -59.69 -68.28 32.43
CA TYR A 247 -60.39 -69.33 31.67
C TYR A 247 -59.48 -70.36 30.97
N GLY A 248 -58.18 -70.35 31.21
CA GLY A 248 -57.25 -71.39 30.74
C GLY A 248 -57.34 -72.67 31.58
N GLY A 249 -56.95 -73.81 31.02
CA GLY A 249 -57.08 -75.12 31.69
C GLY A 249 -56.48 -75.19 33.08
N ILE A 250 -55.32 -74.58 33.31
CA ILE A 250 -54.67 -74.57 34.62
C ILE A 250 -55.53 -73.83 35.65
N GLN A 251 -56.06 -72.66 35.27
CA GLN A 251 -56.93 -71.88 36.15
C GLN A 251 -58.26 -72.60 36.38
N LEU A 252 -58.84 -73.24 35.35
CA LEU A 252 -60.05 -74.03 35.50
C LEU A 252 -59.86 -75.23 36.44
N VAL A 253 -58.67 -75.83 36.49
CA VAL A 253 -58.33 -76.88 37.48
C VAL A 253 -58.20 -76.28 38.89
N LYS A 254 -57.52 -75.13 39.04
CA LYS A 254 -57.40 -74.41 40.33
C LYS A 254 -58.77 -74.01 40.90
N ASP A 255 -59.69 -73.59 40.02
CA ASP A 255 -61.06 -73.19 40.39
C ASP A 255 -61.97 -74.41 40.67
N GLY A 256 -61.47 -75.64 40.50
CA GLY A 256 -62.24 -76.87 40.68
C GLY A 256 -63.30 -77.11 39.60
N ILE A 257 -63.25 -76.38 38.48
CA ILE A 257 -64.15 -76.53 37.33
C ILE A 257 -63.76 -77.78 36.52
N LEU A 258 -62.46 -77.96 36.26
CA LEU A 258 -61.91 -79.17 35.64
C LEU A 258 -61.26 -80.04 36.71
N LYS A 259 -61.41 -81.37 36.57
CA LYS A 259 -60.72 -82.33 37.44
C LYS A 259 -59.23 -82.40 37.12
N ALA A 260 -58.90 -82.33 35.83
CA ALA A 260 -57.55 -82.24 35.31
C ALA A 260 -57.57 -81.67 33.88
N THR A 261 -56.43 -81.23 33.39
CA THR A 261 -56.18 -80.93 31.98
C THR A 261 -54.85 -81.53 31.56
N VAL A 262 -54.72 -81.98 30.32
CA VAL A 262 -53.43 -82.48 29.79
C VAL A 262 -52.72 -81.34 29.08
N LEU A 263 -51.52 -80.97 29.53
CA LEU A 263 -50.71 -79.90 28.95
C LEU A 263 -50.35 -80.23 27.50
N TYR A 264 -50.72 -79.35 26.59
CA TYR A 264 -50.36 -79.41 25.19
C TYR A 264 -49.63 -78.11 24.81
N LEU A 265 -48.29 -78.17 24.84
CA LEU A 265 -47.42 -77.02 24.59
C LEU A 265 -47.63 -76.46 23.18
N THR A 266 -47.57 -75.14 23.06
CA THR A 266 -47.70 -74.42 21.78
C THR A 266 -46.56 -74.71 20.83
N GLY A 267 -45.32 -74.81 21.32
CA GLY A 267 -44.15 -75.13 20.50
C GLY A 267 -43.67 -74.01 19.59
N GLY A 268 -44.13 -72.78 19.79
CA GLY A 268 -43.79 -71.65 18.92
C GLY A 268 -42.30 -71.30 18.94
N SER A 269 -41.74 -71.04 20.12
CA SER A 269 -40.29 -70.79 20.29
C SER A 269 -39.43 -71.92 19.72
N GLU A 270 -39.84 -73.17 19.95
CA GLU A 270 -39.03 -74.32 19.51
C GLU A 270 -39.11 -74.52 18.00
N ALA A 271 -40.21 -74.11 17.36
CA ALA A 271 -40.32 -74.10 15.91
C ALA A 271 -39.39 -73.07 15.25
N VAL A 272 -39.23 -71.88 15.86
CA VAL A 272 -38.26 -70.87 15.39
C VAL A 272 -36.83 -71.36 15.59
N LYS A 273 -36.48 -71.91 16.76
CA LYS A 273 -35.17 -72.53 17.00
C LYS A 273 -34.86 -73.64 16.00
N LEU A 274 -35.84 -74.49 15.72
CA LEU A 274 -35.70 -75.56 14.74
C LEU A 274 -35.48 -75.02 13.32
N ALA A 275 -36.16 -73.94 12.94
CA ALA A 275 -35.95 -73.24 11.67
C ALA A 275 -34.51 -72.71 11.56
N LEU A 276 -34.01 -72.06 12.59
CA LEU A 276 -32.64 -71.54 12.61
C LEU A 276 -31.60 -72.66 12.48
N LYS A 277 -31.78 -73.79 13.18
CA LYS A 277 -30.91 -74.96 13.04
C LYS A 277 -30.89 -75.49 11.60
N VAL A 278 -32.06 -75.57 10.97
CA VAL A 278 -32.19 -76.02 9.58
C VAL A 278 -31.50 -75.05 8.62
N ILE A 279 -31.70 -73.75 8.79
CA ILE A 279 -31.07 -72.69 7.96
C ILE A 279 -29.54 -72.76 8.11
N ASN A 280 -29.05 -72.98 9.33
CA ASN A 280 -27.63 -73.17 9.63
C ASN A 280 -27.07 -74.54 9.21
N LYS A 281 -27.87 -75.37 8.52
CA LYS A 281 -27.49 -76.72 8.04
C LYS A 281 -27.10 -77.69 9.16
N GLU A 282 -27.62 -77.48 10.37
CA GLU A 282 -27.48 -78.44 11.46
C GLU A 282 -28.34 -79.69 11.21
N ILE A 283 -27.91 -80.83 11.74
CA ILE A 283 -28.67 -82.08 11.68
C ILE A 283 -29.82 -82.00 12.68
N VAL A 284 -31.06 -82.02 12.18
CA VAL A 284 -32.27 -81.99 13.00
C VAL A 284 -33.07 -83.29 12.90
N PRO A 285 -33.67 -83.79 13.99
CA PRO A 285 -34.59 -84.92 13.92
C PRO A 285 -35.82 -84.60 13.07
N LYS A 286 -36.30 -85.59 12.32
CA LYS A 286 -37.52 -85.45 11.49
C LYS A 286 -38.78 -85.19 12.32
N LYS A 287 -38.86 -85.77 13.52
CA LYS A 287 -39.98 -85.61 14.46
C LYS A 287 -39.42 -85.12 15.79
N ASN A 288 -39.92 -83.96 16.25
CA ASN A 288 -39.52 -83.31 17.49
C ASN A 288 -40.76 -83.25 18.39
N ASN A 289 -40.92 -84.27 19.23
CA ASN A 289 -42.09 -84.36 20.11
C ASN A 289 -41.90 -83.47 21.33
N LEU A 290 -42.87 -82.59 21.58
CA LEU A 290 -42.94 -81.79 22.80
C LEU A 290 -43.48 -82.64 23.95
N ASN A 291 -42.95 -82.40 25.14
CA ASN A 291 -43.41 -83.09 26.35
C ASN A 291 -44.84 -82.69 26.69
N THR A 292 -45.61 -83.66 27.18
CA THR A 292 -46.97 -83.46 27.70
C THR A 292 -47.05 -84.00 29.12
N VAL A 293 -47.85 -83.37 29.98
CA VAL A 293 -48.01 -83.75 31.38
C VAL A 293 -49.44 -83.54 31.81
N LEU A 294 -49.93 -84.38 32.73
CA LEU A 294 -51.22 -84.17 33.38
C LEU A 294 -51.10 -83.02 34.40
N ILE A 295 -52.03 -82.08 34.33
CA ILE A 295 -52.20 -81.01 35.33
C ILE A 295 -53.50 -81.26 36.09
N ASP A 296 -53.39 -81.50 37.40
CA ASP A 296 -54.51 -81.70 38.30
C ASP A 296 -54.36 -80.82 39.55
N SER A 297 -55.26 -80.98 40.53
CA SER A 297 -55.24 -80.18 41.75
C SER A 297 -53.94 -80.29 42.57
N LEU A 298 -53.10 -81.32 42.35
CA LEU A 298 -51.86 -81.52 43.09
C LEU A 298 -50.70 -80.68 42.54
N ASN A 299 -50.71 -80.34 41.25
CA ASN A 299 -49.62 -79.61 40.59
C ASN A 299 -50.07 -78.31 39.89
N ALA A 300 -51.37 -78.02 39.79
CA ALA A 300 -51.85 -76.84 39.08
C ALA A 300 -51.30 -75.52 39.65
N GLU A 301 -51.13 -75.40 40.97
CA GLU A 301 -50.55 -74.21 41.59
C GLU A 301 -49.08 -74.02 41.20
N ILE A 302 -48.27 -75.08 41.27
CA ILE A 302 -46.85 -74.97 40.90
C ILE A 302 -46.70 -74.68 39.41
N MET A 303 -47.54 -75.29 38.56
CA MET A 303 -47.55 -75.06 37.11
C MET A 303 -47.96 -73.62 36.78
N SER A 304 -49.02 -73.09 37.43
CA SER A 304 -49.43 -71.69 37.31
C SER A 304 -48.28 -70.76 37.66
N ASN A 305 -47.63 -70.96 38.80
CA ASN A 305 -46.52 -70.11 39.26
C ASN A 305 -45.31 -70.18 38.30
N GLN A 306 -45.00 -71.35 37.73
CA GLN A 306 -43.92 -71.46 36.73
C GLN A 306 -44.26 -70.71 35.44
N PHE A 307 -45.49 -70.84 34.93
CA PHE A 307 -45.90 -70.10 33.73
C PHE A 307 -45.99 -68.59 33.97
N ASP A 308 -46.47 -68.15 35.14
CA ASP A 308 -46.46 -66.73 35.52
C ASP A 308 -45.02 -66.19 35.55
N LYS A 309 -44.06 -66.98 36.09
CA LYS A 309 -42.65 -66.61 36.09
C LYS A 309 -42.07 -66.51 34.67
N ILE A 310 -42.45 -67.42 33.76
CA ILE A 310 -42.05 -67.38 32.35
C ILE A 310 -42.62 -66.13 31.68
N THR A 311 -43.89 -65.80 31.90
CA THR A 311 -44.51 -64.58 31.34
C THR A 311 -43.81 -63.31 31.83
N ILE A 312 -43.45 -63.25 33.12
CA ILE A 312 -42.65 -62.12 33.66
C ILE A 312 -41.29 -62.05 32.96
N GLN A 313 -40.58 -63.17 32.82
CA GLN A 313 -39.29 -63.20 32.12
C GLN A 313 -39.40 -62.78 30.65
N GLN A 314 -40.48 -63.15 29.98
CA GLN A 314 -40.76 -62.70 28.60
C GLN A 314 -40.94 -61.19 28.53
N SER A 315 -41.72 -60.61 29.46
CA SER A 315 -41.87 -59.15 29.56
C SER A 315 -40.53 -58.45 29.86
N ASP A 316 -39.72 -59.01 30.76
CA ASP A 316 -38.39 -58.48 31.08
C ASP A 316 -37.47 -58.48 29.85
N ILE A 317 -37.52 -59.54 29.02
CA ILE A 317 -36.76 -59.65 27.78
C ILE A 317 -37.19 -58.58 26.77
N GLU A 318 -38.50 -58.36 26.60
CA GLU A 318 -39.02 -57.32 25.70
C GLU A 318 -38.57 -55.92 26.13
N GLU A 319 -38.62 -55.64 27.44
CA GLU A 319 -38.12 -54.39 27.99
C GLU A 319 -36.60 -54.24 27.76
N GLN A 320 -35.82 -55.30 27.99
CA GLN A 320 -34.38 -55.31 27.72
C GLN A 320 -34.07 -55.05 26.24
N GLN A 321 -34.80 -55.66 25.31
CA GLN A 321 -34.65 -55.41 23.87
C GLN A 321 -34.91 -53.94 23.53
N HIS A 322 -35.97 -53.35 24.10
CA HIS A 322 -36.26 -51.94 23.93
C HIS A 322 -35.16 -51.03 24.54
N ILE A 323 -34.60 -51.40 25.70
CA ILE A 323 -33.49 -50.68 26.33
C ILE A 323 -32.23 -50.78 25.47
N ILE A 324 -31.89 -51.96 24.96
CA ILE A 324 -30.72 -52.19 24.09
C ILE A 324 -30.84 -51.31 22.83
N LYS A 325 -31.99 -51.33 22.16
CA LYS A 325 -32.23 -50.48 20.99
C LYS A 325 -32.03 -49.00 21.29
N ASN A 326 -32.58 -48.51 22.41
CA ASN A 326 -32.36 -47.13 22.84
C ASN A 326 -30.90 -46.83 23.19
N GLN A 327 -30.16 -47.80 23.73
CA GLN A 327 -28.72 -47.67 24.00
C GLN A 327 -27.91 -47.61 22.70
N GLU A 328 -28.24 -48.43 21.70
CA GLU A 328 -27.60 -48.40 20.38
C GLU A 328 -27.80 -47.05 19.70
N GLU A 329 -29.02 -46.51 19.70
CA GLU A 329 -29.31 -45.18 19.16
C GLU A 329 -28.52 -44.07 19.88
N LYS A 330 -28.44 -44.14 21.22
CA LYS A 330 -27.63 -43.21 22.04
C LYS A 330 -26.14 -43.35 21.74
N TYR A 331 -25.63 -44.57 21.67
CA TYR A 331 -24.22 -44.84 21.38
C TYR A 331 -23.84 -44.34 19.99
N ALA A 332 -24.66 -44.57 18.98
CA ALA A 332 -24.45 -44.06 17.63
C ALA A 332 -24.39 -42.52 17.61
N SER A 333 -25.32 -41.86 18.31
CA SER A 333 -25.34 -40.40 18.44
C SER A 333 -24.10 -39.85 19.14
N GLN A 334 -23.70 -40.45 20.28
CA GLN A 334 -22.50 -40.06 21.01
C GLN A 334 -21.22 -40.30 20.21
N SER A 335 -21.11 -41.43 19.53
CA SER A 335 -19.98 -41.76 18.66
C SER A 335 -19.83 -40.74 17.52
N ASN A 336 -20.94 -40.36 16.89
CA ASN A 336 -20.95 -39.34 15.84
C ASN A 336 -20.56 -37.95 16.38
N LEU A 337 -21.06 -37.57 17.56
CA LEU A 337 -20.66 -36.32 18.23
C LEU A 337 -19.16 -36.32 18.54
N LEU A 338 -18.62 -37.42 19.07
CA LEU A 338 -17.20 -37.56 19.39
C LEU A 338 -16.33 -37.43 18.14
N LYS A 339 -16.70 -38.09 17.03
CA LYS A 339 -16.00 -37.95 15.75
C LYS A 339 -15.97 -36.49 15.29
N LEU A 340 -17.10 -35.78 15.38
CA LEU A 340 -17.18 -34.36 15.01
C LEU A 340 -16.30 -33.48 15.90
N LEU A 341 -16.29 -33.72 17.21
CA LEU A 341 -15.42 -33.02 18.16
C LEU A 341 -13.94 -33.25 17.88
N ILE A 342 -13.53 -34.48 17.56
CA ILE A 342 -12.14 -34.82 17.19
C ILE A 342 -11.73 -34.08 15.91
N ILE A 343 -12.59 -34.05 14.89
CA ILE A 343 -12.33 -33.31 13.64
C ILE A 343 -12.16 -31.81 13.93
N LEU A 344 -13.05 -31.22 14.72
CA LEU A 344 -12.97 -29.82 15.10
C LEU A 344 -11.68 -29.52 15.89
N PHE A 345 -11.31 -30.40 16.82
CA PHE A 345 -10.08 -30.28 17.60
C PHE A 345 -8.84 -30.29 16.71
N VAL A 346 -8.76 -31.22 15.75
CA VAL A 346 -7.68 -31.26 14.76
C VAL A 346 -7.58 -29.97 13.96
N ILE A 347 -8.72 -29.41 13.51
CA ILE A 347 -8.75 -28.15 12.76
C ILE A 347 -8.24 -26.99 13.62
N VAL A 348 -8.75 -26.86 14.85
CA VAL A 348 -8.33 -25.80 15.79
C VAL A 348 -6.85 -25.92 16.13
N PHE A 349 -6.36 -27.14 16.39
CA PHE A 349 -4.96 -27.41 16.66
C PHE A 349 -4.06 -27.08 15.45
N GLY A 350 -4.49 -27.45 14.25
CA GLY A 350 -3.80 -27.08 13.00
C GLY A 350 -3.72 -25.57 12.77
N LEU A 351 -4.82 -24.84 13.05
CA LEU A 351 -4.85 -23.37 13.00
C LEU A 351 -3.96 -22.72 14.06
N ALA A 352 -3.90 -23.28 15.27
CA ALA A 352 -3.02 -22.81 16.33
C ALA A 352 -1.54 -22.97 15.94
N ILE A 353 -1.15 -24.15 15.42
CA ILE A 353 0.20 -24.39 14.88
C ILE A 353 0.51 -23.41 13.74
N TYR A 354 -0.42 -23.22 12.80
CA TYR A 354 -0.25 -22.28 11.69
C TYR A 354 -0.08 -20.83 12.18
N SER A 355 -0.86 -20.42 13.18
CA SER A 355 -0.76 -19.10 13.81
C SER A 355 0.61 -18.88 14.46
N ILE A 356 1.10 -19.85 15.24
CA ILE A 356 2.43 -19.82 15.85
C ILE A 356 3.52 -19.75 14.76
N TYR A 357 3.45 -20.62 13.75
CA TYR A 357 4.39 -20.63 12.62
C TYR A 357 4.40 -19.30 11.86
N SER A 358 3.21 -18.74 11.57
CA SER A 358 3.07 -17.45 10.89
C SER A 358 3.65 -16.33 11.73
N ARG A 359 3.38 -16.32 13.04
CA ARG A 359 3.95 -15.32 13.97
C ARG A 359 5.48 -15.38 14.01
N ILE A 360 6.07 -16.58 14.08
CA ILE A 360 7.53 -16.76 14.04
C ILE A 360 8.08 -16.27 12.68
N THR A 361 7.44 -16.63 11.58
CA THR A 361 7.87 -16.25 10.22
C THR A 361 7.78 -14.73 10.00
N ILE A 362 6.70 -14.10 10.45
CA ILE A 362 6.51 -12.65 10.41
C ILE A 362 7.55 -11.97 11.29
N SER A 363 7.83 -12.49 12.49
CA SER A 363 8.86 -11.94 13.37
C SER A 363 10.26 -12.02 12.73
N ARG A 364 10.60 -13.14 12.08
CA ARG A 364 11.87 -13.28 11.35
C ARG A 364 11.96 -12.30 10.19
N LYS A 365 10.91 -12.22 9.36
CA LYS A 365 10.86 -11.24 8.25
C LYS A 365 10.89 -9.80 8.75
N LYS A 366 10.25 -9.50 9.88
CA LYS A 366 10.30 -8.17 10.52
C LYS A 366 11.71 -7.85 10.96
N ASN A 367 12.40 -8.77 11.62
CA ASN A 367 13.79 -8.56 12.04
C ASN A 367 14.72 -8.41 10.83
N GLU A 368 14.56 -9.23 9.78
CA GLU A 368 15.30 -9.06 8.52
C GLU A 368 15.01 -7.72 7.85
N LEU A 369 13.75 -7.26 7.88
CA LEU A 369 13.35 -5.98 7.34
C LEU A 369 13.89 -4.82 8.17
N GLU A 370 13.91 -4.94 9.50
CA GLU A 370 14.54 -3.95 10.38
C GLU A 370 16.05 -3.87 10.14
N GLU A 371 16.74 -5.00 10.00
CA GLU A 371 18.16 -5.02 9.63
C GLU A 371 18.42 -4.43 8.24
N LYS A 372 17.58 -4.75 7.25
CA LYS A 372 17.65 -4.12 5.92
C LYS A 372 17.34 -2.63 5.99
N ASN A 373 16.35 -2.20 6.77
CA ASN A 373 16.00 -0.80 6.93
C ASN A 373 17.12 -0.04 7.65
N LYS A 374 17.75 -0.62 8.68
CA LYS A 374 18.95 -0.04 9.31
C LYS A 374 20.06 0.11 8.29
N LYS A 375 20.36 -0.93 7.50
CA LYS A 375 21.36 -0.86 6.43
C LYS A 375 21.02 0.19 5.38
N ILE A 376 19.77 0.27 4.94
CA ILE A 376 19.28 1.27 3.98
C ILE A 376 19.37 2.68 4.57
N VAL A 377 19.05 2.87 5.85
CA VAL A 377 19.16 4.17 6.52
C VAL A 377 20.62 4.58 6.66
N ILE A 378 21.52 3.65 7.03
CA ILE A 378 22.96 3.89 7.07
C ILE A 378 23.47 4.24 5.67
N GLN A 379 23.19 3.41 4.66
CA GLN A 379 23.57 3.68 3.27
C GLN A 379 22.97 4.99 2.74
N ARG A 380 21.72 5.31 3.06
CA ARG A 380 21.09 6.57 2.69
C ARG A 380 21.78 7.75 3.36
N ASN A 381 22.16 7.61 4.63
CA ASN A 381 22.88 8.66 5.36
C ASN A 381 24.31 8.81 4.82
N GLU A 382 25.00 7.72 4.50
CA GLU A 382 26.30 7.71 3.83
C GLU A 382 26.20 8.34 2.43
N ILE A 383 25.23 7.93 1.61
CA ILE A 383 24.98 8.54 0.29
C ILE A 383 24.64 10.01 0.43
N LYS A 384 23.84 10.40 1.43
CA LYS A 384 23.51 11.80 1.69
C LYS A 384 24.74 12.59 2.15
N GLN A 385 25.62 11.97 2.94
CA GLN A 385 26.89 12.55 3.37
C GLN A 385 27.85 12.67 2.20
N PHE A 386 28.06 11.62 1.40
CA PHE A 386 28.84 11.65 0.17
C PHE A 386 28.30 12.66 -0.84
N ALA A 387 26.99 12.73 -1.04
CA ALA A 387 26.39 13.73 -1.91
C ALA A 387 26.61 15.15 -1.37
N LYS A 388 26.58 15.33 -0.04
CA LYS A 388 26.87 16.62 0.60
C LYS A 388 28.36 16.97 0.50
N GLU A 389 29.26 16.01 0.66
CA GLU A 389 30.71 16.18 0.51
C GLU A 389 31.11 16.41 -0.94
N LEU A 390 30.50 15.68 -1.88
CA LEU A 390 30.68 15.86 -3.31
C LEU A 390 30.14 17.22 -3.75
N LYS A 391 28.95 17.60 -3.28
CA LYS A 391 28.39 18.94 -3.52
C LYS A 391 29.30 20.01 -2.94
N LYS A 392 29.75 19.87 -1.69
CA LYS A 392 30.73 20.78 -1.07
C LYS A 392 32.06 20.82 -1.83
N SER A 393 32.55 19.69 -2.30
CA SER A 393 33.79 19.59 -3.07
C SER A 393 33.65 20.25 -4.44
N ASN A 394 32.51 20.08 -5.10
CA ASN A 394 32.24 20.67 -6.39
C ASN A 394 31.95 22.17 -6.28
N GLU A 395 31.22 22.60 -5.25
CA GLU A 395 31.01 24.01 -4.90
C GLU A 395 32.33 24.67 -4.48
N ALA A 396 33.16 24.01 -3.68
CA ALA A 396 34.50 24.49 -3.34
C ALA A 396 35.40 24.58 -4.57
N ARG A 397 35.30 23.62 -5.50
CA ARG A 397 36.02 23.65 -6.77
C ARG A 397 35.55 24.82 -7.65
N LEU A 398 34.24 25.07 -7.72
CA LEU A 398 33.65 26.22 -8.43
C LEU A 398 34.11 27.55 -7.81
N LEU A 399 33.95 27.70 -6.50
CA LEU A 399 34.40 28.86 -5.73
C LEU A 399 35.90 29.08 -5.87
N PHE A 400 36.70 28.01 -5.91
CA PHE A 400 38.15 28.08 -6.12
C PHE A 400 38.50 28.64 -7.50
N PHE A 401 37.82 28.22 -8.58
CA PHE A 401 38.10 28.74 -9.93
C PHE A 401 37.55 30.15 -10.16
N THR A 402 36.37 30.47 -9.61
CA THR A 402 35.82 31.83 -9.63
C THR A 402 36.68 32.78 -8.79
N GLY A 403 37.11 32.36 -7.61
CA GLY A 403 38.05 33.07 -6.75
C GLY A 403 39.41 33.28 -7.41
N LEU A 404 40.01 32.26 -8.02
CA LEU A 404 41.25 32.39 -8.81
C LEU A 404 41.12 33.42 -9.93
N SER A 405 39.96 33.49 -10.58
CA SER A 405 39.74 34.47 -11.65
C SER A 405 39.74 35.90 -11.11
N HIS A 406 39.20 36.09 -9.91
CA HIS A 406 39.26 37.36 -9.19
C HIS A 406 40.69 37.68 -8.74
N GLU A 407 41.37 36.71 -8.10
CA GLU A 407 42.74 36.84 -7.63
C GLU A 407 43.76 37.06 -8.76
N PHE A 408 43.45 36.68 -10.00
CA PHE A 408 44.27 37.04 -11.15
C PHE A 408 43.91 38.40 -11.75
N LYS A 409 42.63 38.82 -11.75
CA LYS A 409 42.21 40.11 -12.31
C LYS A 409 42.73 41.30 -11.50
N THR A 410 42.77 41.20 -10.18
CA THR A 410 43.22 42.27 -9.28
C THR A 410 44.71 42.63 -9.46
N PRO A 411 45.67 41.70 -9.39
CA PRO A 411 47.07 42.02 -9.66
C PRO A 411 47.28 42.43 -11.12
N LEU A 412 46.50 41.91 -12.06
CA LEU A 412 46.59 42.34 -13.46
C LEU A 412 46.11 43.79 -13.64
N THR A 413 45.08 44.20 -12.91
CA THR A 413 44.61 45.59 -12.85
C THR A 413 45.73 46.49 -12.34
N LEU A 414 46.36 46.12 -11.22
CA LEU A 414 47.50 46.85 -10.67
C LEU A 414 48.67 46.93 -11.66
N ILE A 415 48.99 45.84 -12.37
CA ILE A 415 50.05 45.82 -13.39
C ILE A 415 49.67 46.74 -14.57
N LEU A 416 48.45 46.64 -15.11
CA LEU A 416 48.02 47.50 -16.23
C LEU A 416 47.99 48.97 -15.83
N SER A 417 47.36 49.31 -14.71
CA SER A 417 47.24 50.70 -14.22
C SER A 417 48.61 51.29 -13.86
N SER A 418 49.54 50.49 -13.33
CA SER A 418 50.92 50.93 -13.05
C SER A 418 51.71 51.16 -14.33
N VAL A 419 51.61 50.25 -15.30
CA VAL A 419 52.24 50.41 -16.63
C VAL A 419 51.67 51.62 -17.37
N GLU A 420 50.37 51.89 -17.26
CA GLU A 420 49.71 53.04 -17.86
C GLU A 420 50.08 54.37 -17.18
N SER A 421 50.17 54.38 -15.84
CA SER A 421 50.72 55.51 -15.07
C SER A 421 52.15 55.83 -15.51
N LEU A 422 53.02 54.81 -15.62
CA LEU A 422 54.39 54.97 -16.10
C LEU A 422 54.44 55.46 -17.55
N LYS A 423 53.58 54.93 -18.44
CA LYS A 423 53.49 55.38 -19.83
C LYS A 423 53.16 56.88 -19.94
N ASN A 424 52.26 57.37 -19.09
CA ASN A 424 51.88 58.79 -19.07
C ASN A 424 52.97 59.68 -18.47
N GLU A 425 53.67 59.21 -17.43
CA GLU A 425 54.75 59.96 -16.76
C GLU A 425 56.04 60.05 -17.60
N PHE A 426 56.28 59.07 -18.49
CA PHE A 426 57.50 58.97 -19.30
C PHE A 426 57.34 59.31 -20.80
N ARG A 427 56.23 59.95 -21.23
CA ARG A 427 55.96 60.32 -22.65
C ARG A 427 57.11 61.07 -23.35
N ASN A 428 58.01 61.73 -22.61
CA ASN A 428 59.09 62.57 -23.14
C ASN A 428 60.52 62.02 -22.93
N LYS A 429 60.72 60.77 -22.49
CA LYS A 429 62.07 60.21 -22.25
C LYS A 429 62.30 58.85 -22.95
N GLY A 430 62.77 58.90 -24.20
CA GLY A 430 63.51 57.81 -24.88
C GLY A 430 62.72 56.61 -25.44
N ILE A 431 63.11 56.14 -26.63
CA ILE A 431 62.44 55.06 -27.39
C ILE A 431 62.50 53.69 -26.67
N ALA A 432 63.61 53.36 -25.99
CA ALA A 432 63.83 52.06 -25.36
C ALA A 432 62.91 51.79 -24.15
N VAL A 433 62.66 52.79 -23.30
CA VAL A 433 61.75 52.69 -22.14
C VAL A 433 60.32 52.42 -22.61
N ASN A 434 59.92 53.04 -23.72
CA ASN A 434 58.60 52.85 -24.30
C ASN A 434 58.43 51.44 -24.90
N THR A 435 59.50 50.85 -25.45
CA THR A 435 59.48 49.46 -25.96
C THR A 435 59.28 48.44 -24.82
N GLU A 436 59.98 48.60 -23.70
CA GLU A 436 59.87 47.72 -22.52
C GLU A 436 58.49 47.84 -21.85
N ILE A 437 57.97 49.06 -21.71
CA ILE A 437 56.61 49.32 -21.20
C ILE A 437 55.55 48.69 -22.13
N ASN A 438 55.73 48.78 -23.45
CA ASN A 438 54.85 48.12 -24.42
C ASN A 438 54.95 46.58 -24.37
N LEU A 439 56.13 46.03 -24.09
CA LEU A 439 56.31 44.59 -23.88
C LEU A 439 55.59 44.10 -22.61
N MET A 440 55.71 44.83 -21.49
CA MET A 440 54.98 44.51 -20.25
C MET A 440 53.46 44.60 -20.45
N TYR A 441 52.99 45.64 -21.16
CA TYR A 441 51.58 45.80 -21.51
C TYR A 441 51.06 44.64 -22.38
N ASN A 442 51.79 44.28 -23.44
CA ASN A 442 51.39 43.20 -24.35
C ASN A 442 51.41 41.82 -23.67
N ASN A 443 52.36 41.55 -22.77
CA ASN A 443 52.39 40.31 -22.00
C ASN A 443 51.25 40.23 -20.98
N SER A 444 50.89 41.36 -20.35
CA SER A 444 49.75 41.43 -19.43
C SER A 444 48.43 41.18 -20.17
N ARG A 445 48.25 41.73 -21.39
CA ARG A 445 47.10 41.39 -22.24
C ARG A 445 47.11 39.91 -22.68
N ARG A 446 48.28 39.34 -22.97
CA ARG A 446 48.40 37.92 -23.33
C ARG A 446 47.96 37.02 -22.17
N LEU A 447 48.32 37.36 -20.94
CA LEU A 447 47.88 36.64 -19.75
C LEU A 447 46.35 36.74 -19.56
N LEU A 448 45.78 37.94 -19.74
CA LEU A 448 44.33 38.14 -19.71
C LEU A 448 43.60 37.26 -20.73
N ARG A 449 44.14 37.16 -21.96
CA ARG A 449 43.56 36.32 -23.02
C ARG A 449 43.57 34.83 -22.64
N LEU A 450 44.64 34.35 -22.03
CA LEU A 450 44.74 32.95 -21.57
C LEU A 450 43.77 32.65 -20.43
N ILE A 451 43.60 33.57 -19.49
CA ILE A 451 42.61 33.46 -18.41
C ILE A 451 41.19 33.42 -18.99
N ASN A 452 40.88 34.31 -19.94
CA ASN A 452 39.57 34.32 -20.59
C ASN A 452 39.31 33.02 -21.39
N GLN A 453 40.31 32.45 -22.05
CA GLN A 453 40.17 31.14 -22.72
C GLN A 453 39.93 29.99 -21.75
N LEU A 454 40.55 30.03 -20.56
CA LEU A 454 40.30 29.05 -19.48
C LEU A 454 38.87 29.18 -18.94
N LEU A 455 38.37 30.40 -18.81
CA LEU A 455 36.98 30.67 -18.40
C LEU A 455 35.97 30.22 -19.47
N ASP A 456 36.25 30.48 -20.74
CA ASP A 456 35.41 30.02 -21.86
C ASP A 456 35.33 28.49 -21.89
N TYR A 457 36.44 27.78 -21.64
CA TYR A 457 36.45 26.32 -21.49
C TYR A 457 35.51 25.82 -20.39
N ARG A 458 35.54 26.45 -19.22
CA ARG A 458 34.65 26.09 -18.08
C ARG A 458 33.18 26.36 -18.36
N LYS A 459 32.84 27.49 -19.00
CA LYS A 459 31.45 27.80 -19.36
C LYS A 459 30.84 26.77 -20.32
N ILE A 460 31.66 26.19 -21.20
CA ILE A 460 31.24 25.12 -22.12
C ILE A 460 31.02 23.80 -21.36
N GLU A 461 31.93 23.39 -20.47
CA GLU A 461 31.75 22.19 -19.61
C GLU A 461 30.47 22.27 -18.77
N ASP A 462 30.16 23.45 -18.24
CA ASP A 462 28.97 23.72 -17.42
C ASP A 462 27.66 23.85 -18.25
N LYS A 463 27.72 23.75 -19.59
CA LYS A 463 26.60 23.99 -20.52
C LYS A 463 25.93 25.38 -20.38
N LYS A 464 26.68 26.39 -19.94
CA LYS A 464 26.18 27.75 -19.71
C LYS A 464 26.39 28.71 -20.88
N PHE A 465 27.01 28.24 -21.97
CA PHE A 465 27.13 29.04 -23.20
C PHE A 465 25.82 29.07 -23.97
N VAL A 466 25.29 30.26 -24.22
CA VAL A 466 24.08 30.47 -25.02
C VAL A 466 24.50 30.96 -26.41
N LEU A 467 24.12 30.21 -27.45
CA LEU A 467 24.37 30.57 -28.84
C LEU A 467 23.51 31.77 -29.26
N LYS A 468 24.11 32.76 -29.93
CA LYS A 468 23.42 33.94 -30.46
C LYS A 468 23.60 34.03 -31.98
N ALA A 469 22.85 33.20 -32.72
CA ALA A 469 22.98 33.09 -34.16
C ALA A 469 22.23 34.23 -34.90
N SER A 470 22.91 34.83 -35.87
CA SER A 470 22.39 35.91 -36.73
C SER A 470 22.62 35.58 -38.20
N LYS A 471 21.72 36.04 -39.07
CA LYS A 471 21.82 35.82 -40.52
C LYS A 471 23.00 36.63 -41.07
N THR A 472 24.03 35.94 -41.56
CA THR A 472 25.32 36.55 -41.95
C THR A 472 25.73 36.09 -43.35
N ASN A 473 26.18 37.01 -44.20
CA ASN A 473 26.86 36.66 -45.46
C ASN A 473 28.23 36.05 -45.11
N ILE A 474 28.41 34.76 -45.38
CA ILE A 474 29.59 34.02 -44.92
C ILE A 474 30.86 34.44 -45.68
N LEU A 475 30.74 34.86 -46.93
CA LEU A 475 31.87 35.32 -47.73
C LEU A 475 32.40 36.65 -47.20
N ASP A 476 31.52 37.62 -46.93
CA ASP A 476 31.94 38.94 -46.43
C ASP A 476 32.47 38.86 -45.00
N PHE A 477 31.86 38.04 -44.16
CA PHE A 477 32.41 37.71 -42.85
C PHE A 477 33.82 37.09 -42.96
N SER A 478 34.00 36.10 -43.84
CA SER A 478 35.30 35.45 -44.06
C SER A 478 36.36 36.44 -44.57
N LYS A 479 35.99 37.34 -45.50
CA LYS A 479 36.88 38.41 -45.99
C LYS A 479 37.36 39.31 -44.86
N SER A 480 36.46 39.72 -43.94
CA SER A 480 36.82 40.62 -42.85
C SER A 480 37.94 40.06 -41.96
N ILE A 481 37.90 38.76 -41.66
CA ILE A 481 38.93 38.11 -40.83
C ILE A 481 40.18 37.80 -41.65
N VAL A 482 40.04 37.40 -42.92
CA VAL A 482 41.16 37.15 -43.83
C VAL A 482 42.03 38.40 -44.00
N CYS A 483 41.44 39.60 -44.07
CA CYS A 483 42.15 40.88 -44.13
C CYS A 483 43.14 41.07 -42.98
N ASP A 484 42.80 40.65 -41.75
CA ASP A 484 43.68 40.79 -40.58
C ASP A 484 44.99 39.99 -40.72
N PHE A 485 44.97 38.92 -41.53
CA PHE A 485 46.12 38.06 -41.79
C PHE A 485 46.88 38.42 -43.08
N GLU A 486 46.40 39.34 -43.91
CA GLU A 486 47.11 39.74 -45.15
C GLU A 486 48.49 40.32 -44.88
N LYS A 487 48.64 41.09 -43.79
CA LYS A 487 49.93 41.68 -43.40
C LYS A 487 50.92 40.59 -43.00
N GLU A 488 50.45 39.56 -42.31
CA GLU A 488 51.22 38.39 -41.92
C GLU A 488 51.62 37.55 -43.16
N ALA A 489 50.69 37.36 -44.11
CA ALA A 489 50.91 36.65 -45.37
C ALA A 489 51.97 37.32 -46.24
N LYS A 490 51.89 38.65 -46.43
CA LYS A 490 52.89 39.44 -47.16
C LYS A 490 54.27 39.34 -46.51
N ARG A 491 54.33 39.38 -45.17
CA ARG A 491 55.59 39.26 -44.43
C ARG A 491 56.27 37.90 -44.63
N LYS A 492 55.49 36.81 -44.67
CA LYS A 492 56.00 35.43 -44.84
C LYS A 492 56.04 34.94 -46.28
N LEU A 493 55.69 35.80 -47.25
CA LEU A 493 55.55 35.46 -48.67
C LEU A 493 54.58 34.29 -48.94
N ILE A 494 53.55 34.13 -48.10
CA ILE A 494 52.57 33.03 -48.26
C ILE A 494 51.54 33.40 -49.32
N ASP A 495 51.29 32.49 -50.26
CA ASP A 495 50.20 32.57 -51.25
C ASP A 495 48.87 32.31 -50.53
N PHE A 496 48.13 33.39 -50.24
CA PHE A 496 46.91 33.36 -49.44
C PHE A 496 45.69 33.70 -50.29
N THR A 497 44.78 32.75 -50.46
CA THR A 497 43.61 32.88 -51.36
C THR A 497 42.29 32.58 -50.66
N LEU A 498 41.24 33.30 -51.04
CA LEU A 498 39.85 33.05 -50.62
C LEU A 498 39.00 32.84 -51.86
N THR A 499 38.33 31.70 -51.97
CA THR A 499 37.42 31.37 -53.08
C THR A 499 36.04 30.96 -52.59
N SER A 500 34.99 31.25 -53.36
CA SER A 500 33.62 30.83 -53.07
C SER A 500 32.88 30.43 -54.34
N ASN A 501 32.04 29.40 -54.27
CA ASN A 501 31.13 29.01 -55.36
C ASN A 501 29.79 29.76 -55.35
N ASN A 502 29.48 30.50 -54.27
CA ASN A 502 28.30 31.33 -54.14
C ASN A 502 28.63 32.62 -53.34
N PRO A 503 28.68 33.80 -53.99
CA PRO A 503 28.99 35.07 -53.32
C PRO A 503 27.92 35.56 -52.34
N ASP A 504 26.64 35.22 -52.57
CA ASP A 504 25.49 35.75 -51.83
C ASP A 504 24.99 34.76 -50.74
N LEU A 505 25.85 33.82 -50.32
CA LEU A 505 25.48 32.77 -49.38
C LEU A 505 25.28 33.30 -47.96
N GLU A 506 24.05 33.23 -47.46
CA GLU A 506 23.69 33.60 -46.09
C GLU A 506 23.56 32.39 -45.17
N VAL A 507 24.19 32.46 -43.99
CA VAL A 507 24.21 31.38 -43.00
C VAL A 507 23.91 31.97 -41.62
N TYR A 508 23.19 31.22 -40.78
CA TYR A 508 22.95 31.62 -39.40
C TYR A 508 24.15 31.24 -38.53
N ILE A 509 24.93 32.25 -38.11
CA ILE A 509 26.09 32.07 -37.25
C ILE A 509 26.12 33.10 -36.12
N ASP A 510 26.68 32.71 -34.98
CA ASP A 510 27.14 33.63 -33.96
C ASP A 510 28.50 34.18 -34.42
N ARG A 511 28.51 35.44 -34.86
CA ARG A 511 29.70 36.10 -35.43
C ARG A 511 30.87 36.10 -34.44
N ASN A 512 30.62 36.27 -33.14
CA ASN A 512 31.67 36.32 -32.12
C ASN A 512 32.30 34.94 -31.89
N LEU A 513 31.49 33.88 -31.85
CA LEU A 513 32.02 32.52 -31.70
C LEU A 513 32.73 32.06 -32.97
N MET A 514 32.17 32.35 -34.13
CA MET A 514 32.76 31.95 -35.41
C MET A 514 34.03 32.76 -35.73
N ASP A 515 34.13 34.01 -35.27
CA ASP A 515 35.36 34.81 -35.35
C ASP A 515 36.51 34.12 -34.60
N LYS A 516 36.24 33.69 -33.36
CA LYS A 516 37.21 32.91 -32.57
C LYS A 516 37.62 31.61 -33.28
N VAL A 517 36.70 30.92 -33.95
CA VAL A 517 36.99 29.71 -34.74
C VAL A 517 37.92 30.03 -35.90
N TYR A 518 37.56 31.01 -36.73
CA TYR A 518 38.33 31.44 -37.89
C TYR A 518 39.74 31.90 -37.49
N PHE A 519 39.84 32.77 -36.49
CA PHE A 519 41.11 33.28 -36.00
C PHE A 519 42.01 32.14 -35.49
N ASN A 520 41.44 31.17 -34.77
CA ASN A 520 42.20 30.03 -34.25
C ASN A 520 42.70 29.11 -35.38
N LEU A 521 41.88 28.80 -36.38
CA LEU A 521 42.29 27.97 -37.52
C LEU A 521 43.30 28.68 -38.42
N LEU A 522 43.08 29.96 -38.75
CA LEU A 522 44.02 30.75 -39.55
C LEU A 522 45.34 30.97 -38.83
N SER A 523 45.33 31.34 -37.54
CA SER A 523 46.56 31.51 -36.78
C SER A 523 47.36 30.21 -36.68
N ASN A 524 46.72 29.04 -36.61
CA ASN A 524 47.40 27.75 -36.72
C ASN A 524 47.97 27.53 -38.14
N ALA A 525 47.20 27.77 -39.20
CA ALA A 525 47.67 27.65 -40.57
C ALA A 525 48.92 28.52 -40.83
N PHE A 526 48.91 29.79 -40.43
CA PHE A 526 50.06 30.70 -40.57
C PHE A 526 51.26 30.35 -39.69
N LYS A 527 51.01 29.68 -38.56
CA LYS A 527 52.06 29.23 -37.64
C LYS A 527 52.79 28.01 -38.18
N PHE A 528 52.08 27.06 -38.81
CA PHE A 528 52.64 25.77 -39.25
C PHE A 528 52.99 25.71 -40.74
N THR A 529 52.64 26.75 -41.51
CA THR A 529 53.08 26.91 -42.91
C THR A 529 54.45 27.60 -42.96
N PRO A 530 55.45 27.02 -43.65
CA PRO A 530 56.75 27.67 -43.85
C PRO A 530 56.63 28.91 -44.77
N GLU A 531 57.67 29.74 -44.78
CA GLU A 531 57.75 30.88 -45.71
C GLU A 531 57.64 30.40 -47.17
N SER A 532 56.98 31.19 -48.02
CA SER A 532 56.63 30.83 -49.41
C SER A 532 55.67 29.63 -49.56
N GLY A 533 54.99 29.22 -48.49
CA GLY A 533 53.93 28.22 -48.56
C GLY A 533 52.60 28.76 -49.09
N LYS A 534 51.56 27.91 -49.06
CA LYS A 534 50.22 28.25 -49.54
C LYS A 534 49.16 28.04 -48.46
N ILE A 535 48.25 28.99 -48.32
CA ILE A 535 47.06 28.88 -47.49
C ILE A 535 45.85 29.25 -48.36
N ALA A 536 44.83 28.40 -48.37
CA ALA A 536 43.61 28.63 -49.12
C ALA A 536 42.39 28.47 -48.22
N VAL A 537 41.48 29.43 -48.28
CA VAL A 537 40.15 29.34 -47.69
C VAL A 537 39.14 29.16 -48.83
N ALA A 538 38.36 28.09 -48.80
CA ALA A 538 37.37 27.79 -49.82
C ALA A 538 35.99 27.61 -49.19
N ILE A 539 34.99 28.34 -49.70
CA ILE A 539 33.60 28.27 -49.25
C ILE A 539 32.77 27.63 -50.35
N ASN A 540 32.18 26.46 -50.06
CA ASN A 540 31.38 25.71 -51.02
C ASN A 540 29.99 25.41 -50.47
N GLU A 541 28.96 25.93 -51.13
CA GLU A 541 27.56 25.52 -50.91
C GLU A 541 27.32 24.13 -51.50
N ASP A 542 26.91 23.18 -50.66
CA ASP A 542 26.52 21.81 -51.03
C ASP A 542 24.99 21.69 -50.92
N LYS A 543 24.31 21.99 -52.02
CA LYS A 543 22.84 21.97 -52.11
C LYS A 543 22.23 20.58 -51.92
N ILE A 544 22.98 19.51 -52.19
CA ILE A 544 22.50 18.14 -52.09
C ILE A 544 22.36 17.73 -50.62
N HIS A 545 23.31 18.15 -49.79
CA HIS A 545 23.33 17.83 -48.35
C HIS A 545 22.81 18.98 -47.48
N ASN A 546 22.38 20.09 -48.09
CA ASN A 546 21.89 21.31 -47.42
C ASN A 546 22.88 21.88 -46.38
N VAL A 547 24.17 21.92 -46.72
CA VAL A 547 25.25 22.44 -45.86
C VAL A 547 26.16 23.40 -46.64
N VAL A 548 26.80 24.32 -45.93
CA VAL A 548 27.99 25.04 -46.43
C VAL A 548 29.24 24.38 -45.88
N ARG A 549 30.24 24.17 -46.73
CA ARG A 549 31.56 23.67 -46.35
C ARG A 549 32.59 24.78 -46.47
N ILE A 550 33.23 25.13 -45.36
CA ILE A 550 34.32 26.10 -45.28
C ILE A 550 35.61 25.31 -45.03
N SER A 551 36.47 25.25 -46.03
CA SER A 551 37.76 24.58 -45.96
C SER A 551 38.88 25.59 -45.70
N PHE A 552 39.73 25.30 -44.71
CA PHE A 552 40.98 26.00 -44.43
C PHE A 552 42.12 25.04 -44.71
N LYS A 553 42.81 25.26 -45.83
CA LYS A 553 43.87 24.38 -46.31
C LYS A 553 45.21 25.07 -46.25
N ASP A 554 46.19 24.45 -45.59
CA ASP A 554 47.57 24.88 -45.56
C ASP A 554 48.50 23.87 -46.21
N SER A 555 49.66 24.33 -46.68
CA SER A 555 50.77 23.50 -47.20
C SER A 555 51.84 23.25 -46.13
N GLY A 556 51.48 23.24 -44.86
CA GLY A 556 52.38 23.09 -43.72
C GLY A 556 52.80 21.65 -43.44
N ILE A 557 53.32 21.41 -42.24
CA ILE A 557 53.91 20.12 -41.82
C ILE A 557 52.90 18.96 -41.69
N GLY A 558 51.59 19.24 -41.74
CA GLY A 558 50.55 18.25 -41.53
C GLY A 558 50.41 17.76 -40.07
N ILE A 559 49.41 16.93 -39.84
CA ILE A 559 49.07 16.27 -38.58
C ILE A 559 49.18 14.75 -38.78
N PRO A 560 49.95 14.03 -37.95
CA PRO A 560 50.04 12.57 -38.02
C PRO A 560 48.67 11.88 -37.89
N GLU A 561 48.44 10.82 -38.67
CA GLU A 561 47.13 10.16 -38.79
C GLU A 561 46.61 9.60 -37.45
N ASN A 562 47.53 9.18 -36.57
CA ASN A 562 47.24 8.71 -35.21
C ASN A 562 46.91 9.84 -34.21
N GLU A 563 47.13 11.10 -34.57
CA GLU A 563 46.87 12.27 -33.71
C GLU A 563 45.63 13.07 -34.15
N ILE A 564 45.05 12.77 -35.31
CA ILE A 564 43.91 13.54 -35.89
C ILE A 564 42.69 13.59 -34.97
N GLU A 565 42.37 12.52 -34.23
CA GLU A 565 41.26 12.54 -33.27
C GLU A 565 41.64 13.23 -31.95
N GLU A 566 42.93 13.22 -31.60
CA GLU A 566 43.44 13.74 -30.33
C GLU A 566 43.60 15.27 -30.34
N VAL A 567 43.83 15.91 -31.50
CA VAL A 567 44.01 17.38 -31.59
C VAL A 567 42.80 18.21 -31.14
N PHE A 568 41.63 17.60 -31.08
CA PHE A 568 40.42 18.24 -30.56
C PHE A 568 40.21 18.01 -29.06
N LYS A 569 41.06 17.21 -28.38
CA LYS A 569 41.01 17.07 -26.92
C LYS A 569 41.61 18.30 -26.24
N ALA A 570 41.02 18.70 -25.12
CA ALA A 570 41.52 19.83 -24.36
C ALA A 570 42.94 19.57 -23.83
N PHE A 571 43.78 20.61 -23.87
CA PHE A 571 45.19 20.58 -23.44
C PHE A 571 46.11 19.68 -24.25
N TYR A 572 45.64 19.11 -25.37
CA TYR A 572 46.48 18.31 -26.25
C TYR A 572 47.46 19.19 -27.04
N GLN A 573 48.72 18.77 -27.10
CA GLN A 573 49.78 19.36 -27.92
C GLN A 573 50.46 18.23 -28.69
N GLY A 574 50.49 18.33 -30.02
CA GLY A 574 51.08 17.28 -30.87
C GLY A 574 52.60 17.12 -30.68
N SER A 575 53.09 15.93 -31.01
CA SER A 575 54.48 15.50 -30.80
C SER A 575 55.55 16.36 -31.51
N ASN A 576 55.18 17.04 -32.61
CA ASN A 576 56.05 17.94 -33.39
C ASN A 576 56.17 19.38 -32.84
N ASN A 577 55.63 19.69 -31.66
CA ASN A 577 55.40 21.08 -31.21
C ASN A 577 56.33 21.61 -30.09
N TYR A 578 57.53 21.05 -29.92
CA TYR A 578 58.46 21.40 -28.82
C TYR A 578 58.91 22.87 -28.75
N ARG A 579 58.62 23.71 -29.75
CA ARG A 579 59.05 25.13 -29.78
C ARG A 579 57.91 26.16 -29.72
N SER A 580 56.66 25.77 -29.47
CA SER A 580 55.56 26.75 -29.45
C SER A 580 54.67 26.69 -28.20
N ASN A 581 54.73 27.77 -27.40
CA ASN A 581 53.93 27.99 -26.17
C ASN A 581 52.43 28.23 -26.48
N SER A 582 51.71 27.22 -26.96
CA SER A 582 50.25 27.26 -27.13
C SER A 582 49.53 26.44 -26.05
N SER A 583 48.41 26.95 -25.54
CA SER A 583 47.67 26.35 -24.42
C SER A 583 46.99 25.00 -24.70
N GLY A 584 46.90 24.57 -25.97
CA GLY A 584 46.20 23.34 -26.35
C GLY A 584 44.67 23.40 -26.18
N ILE A 585 44.11 24.59 -25.92
CA ILE A 585 42.67 24.80 -25.66
C ILE A 585 41.91 25.23 -26.93
N GLY A 586 42.59 25.91 -27.85
CA GLY A 586 41.96 26.57 -29.01
C GLY A 586 41.13 25.64 -29.89
N LEU A 587 41.71 24.54 -30.37
CA LEU A 587 41.01 23.60 -31.27
C LEU A 587 39.84 22.89 -30.59
N HIS A 588 39.98 22.55 -29.30
CA HIS A 588 38.88 22.01 -28.50
C HIS A 588 37.71 23.01 -28.40
N LEU A 589 37.99 24.29 -28.13
CA LEU A 589 36.96 25.33 -28.11
C LEU A 589 36.33 25.52 -29.50
N SER A 590 37.15 25.54 -30.56
CA SER A 590 36.64 25.68 -31.93
C SER A 590 35.67 24.56 -32.30
N LYS A 591 35.99 23.30 -31.94
CA LYS A 591 35.08 22.17 -32.15
C LYS A 591 33.77 22.36 -31.38
N ASN A 592 33.84 22.70 -30.10
CA ASN A 592 32.63 22.93 -29.31
C ASN A 592 31.77 24.10 -29.84
N PHE A 593 32.39 25.18 -30.33
CA PHE A 593 31.64 26.28 -30.96
C PHE A 593 30.98 25.84 -32.26
N ILE A 594 31.64 25.04 -33.09
CA ILE A 594 31.06 24.45 -34.30
C ILE A 594 29.91 23.49 -33.94
N ASP A 595 30.07 22.66 -32.91
CA ASP A 595 29.04 21.75 -32.42
C ASP A 595 27.81 22.49 -31.86
N LEU A 596 27.99 23.65 -31.23
CA LEU A 596 26.89 24.53 -30.80
C LEU A 596 26.05 25.01 -31.98
N HIS A 597 26.69 25.31 -33.12
CA HIS A 597 26.03 25.64 -34.39
C HIS A 597 25.45 24.42 -35.12
N LYS A 598 25.50 23.22 -34.51
CA LYS A 598 25.15 21.93 -35.12
C LYS A 598 25.96 21.64 -36.39
N GLY A 599 27.16 22.22 -36.48
CA GLY A 599 28.11 21.94 -37.52
C GLY A 599 28.94 20.69 -37.24
N LYS A 600 29.83 20.38 -38.18
CA LYS A 600 30.82 19.32 -38.07
C LYS A 600 32.18 19.84 -38.54
N VAL A 601 33.26 19.44 -37.87
CA VAL A 601 34.63 19.72 -38.31
C VAL A 601 35.33 18.41 -38.68
N GLU A 602 35.99 18.40 -39.83
CA GLU A 602 36.77 17.28 -40.35
C GLU A 602 38.20 17.73 -40.67
N ILE A 603 39.17 16.81 -40.57
CA ILE A 603 40.58 17.08 -40.87
C ILE A 603 41.04 16.12 -41.95
N ASN A 604 41.71 16.63 -42.97
CA ASN A 604 42.43 15.84 -43.96
C ASN A 604 43.89 16.31 -44.00
N SER A 605 44.84 15.43 -43.67
CA SER A 605 46.25 15.81 -43.54
C SER A 605 47.23 14.92 -44.29
N LYS A 606 47.08 14.86 -45.62
CA LYS A 606 47.96 14.05 -46.50
C LYS A 606 49.16 14.81 -47.08
N ASN A 607 49.01 16.10 -47.39
CA ASN A 607 50.03 16.98 -47.97
C ASN A 607 49.78 18.42 -47.48
N GLY A 608 50.08 18.68 -46.20
CA GLY A 608 49.57 19.84 -45.46
C GLY A 608 48.36 19.50 -44.59
N THR A 609 47.66 20.49 -44.03
CA THR A 609 46.44 20.25 -43.24
C THR A 609 45.24 20.97 -43.85
N GLU A 610 44.13 20.27 -43.96
CA GLU A 610 42.86 20.84 -44.40
C GLU A 610 41.80 20.63 -43.32
N PHE A 611 41.36 21.72 -42.70
CA PHE A 611 40.23 21.74 -41.77
C PHE A 611 38.96 22.10 -42.52
N ILE A 612 37.97 21.22 -42.51
CA ILE A 612 36.69 21.39 -43.21
C ILE A 612 35.58 21.55 -42.19
N ILE A 613 35.01 22.75 -42.11
CA ILE A 613 33.83 23.04 -41.29
C ILE A 613 32.59 22.90 -42.16
N SER A 614 31.65 22.06 -41.74
CA SER A 614 30.33 21.92 -42.38
C SER A 614 29.27 22.54 -41.47
N LEU A 615 28.54 23.55 -41.95
CA LEU A 615 27.43 24.17 -41.22
C LEU A 615 26.11 23.91 -41.98
N PRO A 616 25.01 23.51 -41.31
CA PRO A 616 23.72 23.35 -41.98
C PRO A 616 23.16 24.68 -42.48
N LEU A 617 22.52 24.67 -43.65
CA LEU A 617 21.84 25.85 -44.20
C LEU A 617 20.44 26.02 -43.60
N GLY A 618 19.96 27.27 -43.55
CA GLY A 618 18.67 27.62 -42.94
C GLY A 618 18.73 27.80 -41.42
N LYS A 619 17.57 27.87 -40.77
CA LYS A 619 17.45 28.12 -39.32
C LYS A 619 16.82 26.97 -38.51
N GLU A 620 16.29 25.95 -39.18
CA GLU A 620 15.49 24.88 -38.56
C GLU A 620 16.28 23.95 -37.63
N HIS A 621 17.61 23.92 -37.78
CA HIS A 621 18.50 23.14 -36.92
C HIS A 621 18.87 23.86 -35.61
N LEU A 622 18.50 25.14 -35.47
CA LEU A 622 18.78 25.97 -34.30
C LEU A 622 17.52 26.16 -33.45
N ASP A 623 17.70 26.33 -32.14
CA ASP A 623 16.59 26.63 -31.23
C ASP A 623 16.06 28.05 -31.51
N ALA A 624 14.74 28.24 -31.54
CA ALA A 624 14.12 29.53 -31.83
C ALA A 624 14.57 30.65 -30.88
N LYS A 625 14.96 30.30 -29.63
CA LYS A 625 15.49 31.24 -28.64
C LYS A 625 16.93 31.70 -28.89
N SER A 626 17.67 31.03 -29.79
CA SER A 626 19.07 31.32 -30.09
C SER A 626 19.26 32.23 -31.31
N ILE A 627 18.17 32.56 -32.02
CA ILE A 627 18.19 33.38 -33.24
C ILE A 627 17.87 34.83 -32.89
N ILE A 628 18.73 35.77 -33.30
CA ILE A 628 18.54 37.21 -33.10
C ILE A 628 18.18 37.86 -34.43
N GLU A 629 17.11 38.67 -34.47
CA GLU A 629 16.56 39.24 -35.72
C GLU A 629 17.18 40.59 -36.14
N ASP A 630 17.90 41.30 -35.26
CA ASP A 630 18.46 42.63 -35.57
C ASP A 630 19.98 42.65 -35.80
N GLN A 631 20.41 43.34 -36.86
CA GLN A 631 21.80 43.77 -37.06
C GLN A 631 22.12 44.91 -36.09
N VAL A 632 22.64 44.59 -34.90
CA VAL A 632 23.36 45.59 -34.11
C VAL A 632 24.73 45.79 -34.77
N LEU A 633 24.86 46.89 -35.50
CA LEU A 633 26.13 47.44 -35.95
C LEU A 633 26.93 47.80 -34.69
N ASP A 634 27.96 47.03 -34.34
CA ASP A 634 28.90 47.35 -33.26
C ASP A 634 29.72 48.60 -33.64
N LEU A 635 29.12 49.77 -33.43
CA LEU A 635 29.79 51.07 -33.36
C LEU A 635 30.40 51.25 -31.97
N ILE A 636 31.44 50.47 -31.64
CA ILE A 636 32.32 50.75 -30.49
C ILE A 636 33.78 50.59 -30.93
N TYR A 637 34.19 51.41 -31.89
CA TYR A 637 35.58 51.83 -32.06
C TYR A 637 35.58 53.28 -32.55
N GLN A 638 35.09 54.20 -31.73
CA GLN A 638 35.38 55.62 -31.86
C GLN A 638 35.11 56.34 -30.54
N SER A 639 36.15 56.50 -29.74
CA SER A 639 36.27 57.61 -28.79
C SER A 639 37.74 58.07 -28.72
N ASP A 640 38.25 58.47 -29.88
CA ASP A 640 39.11 59.66 -29.89
C ASP A 640 38.18 60.87 -29.96
N TYR A 641 38.55 61.95 -29.25
CA TYR A 641 37.87 63.24 -29.05
C TYR A 641 36.88 63.35 -27.88
N LEU A 642 37.39 63.85 -26.75
CA LEU A 642 37.04 65.18 -26.24
C LEU A 642 37.97 65.59 -25.09
N ASP A 643 39.10 66.21 -25.48
CA ASP A 643 39.59 67.39 -24.77
C ASP A 643 38.52 68.48 -24.91
N SER A 644 37.97 68.94 -23.78
CA SER A 644 37.40 70.27 -23.70
C SER A 644 37.66 70.85 -22.32
N ASP A 645 38.55 71.84 -22.32
CA ASP A 645 38.77 72.78 -21.25
C ASP A 645 37.44 73.32 -20.72
N ILE A 646 37.11 72.99 -19.48
CA ILE A 646 36.24 73.81 -18.64
C ILE A 646 37.10 74.30 -17.49
N GLN A 647 37.60 75.52 -17.63
CA GLN A 647 38.11 76.30 -16.52
C GLN A 647 36.97 76.53 -15.52
N VAL A 648 37.03 75.83 -14.38
CA VAL A 648 36.23 76.18 -13.21
C VAL A 648 37.18 76.81 -12.21
N SER A 649 36.90 78.08 -11.92
CA SER A 649 37.50 78.91 -10.90
C SER A 649 37.65 78.19 -9.56
N GLU A 650 38.85 78.24 -8.97
CA GLU A 650 39.10 77.80 -7.60
C GLU A 650 38.16 78.54 -6.64
N PRO A 651 37.33 77.84 -5.84
CA PRO A 651 36.71 78.45 -4.69
C PRO A 651 37.74 78.50 -3.55
N MET A 652 37.73 79.63 -2.86
CA MET A 652 38.52 79.98 -1.70
C MET A 652 38.71 78.81 -0.71
N VAL A 653 39.95 78.68 -0.24
CA VAL A 653 40.33 77.85 0.92
C VAL A 653 39.38 78.12 2.08
N ASN A 654 38.55 77.13 2.40
CA ASN A 654 37.83 77.01 3.66
C ASN A 654 38.31 75.72 4.32
N GLU A 655 38.50 75.75 5.64
CA GLU A 655 39.24 74.77 6.45
C GLU A 655 38.62 73.35 6.59
N ASP A 656 37.61 72.97 5.79
CA ASP A 656 36.97 71.64 5.88
C ASP A 656 37.13 70.84 4.58
N LYS A 657 38.00 69.81 4.55
CA LYS A 657 38.12 68.85 3.43
C LYS A 657 36.92 67.90 3.40
N TYR A 658 36.34 67.65 2.21
CA TYR A 658 35.31 66.61 2.03
C TYR A 658 35.82 65.23 2.43
N SER A 659 34.91 64.42 2.94
CA SER A 659 35.16 63.07 3.44
C SER A 659 34.75 61.99 2.44
N ILE A 660 35.68 61.09 2.11
CA ILE A 660 35.41 59.90 1.30
C ILE A 660 35.52 58.67 2.20
N PHE A 661 34.53 57.79 2.14
CA PHE A 661 34.60 56.49 2.79
C PHE A 661 34.83 55.40 1.74
N TYR A 662 36.04 54.82 1.73
CA TYR A 662 36.41 53.77 0.79
C TYR A 662 36.36 52.39 1.46
N ILE A 663 35.55 51.50 0.91
CA ILE A 663 35.29 50.16 1.40
C ILE A 663 35.89 49.16 0.39
N GLU A 664 36.98 48.52 0.76
CA GLU A 664 37.73 47.57 -0.07
C GLU A 664 38.47 46.58 0.84
N ASP A 665 38.41 45.30 0.52
CA ASP A 665 39.07 44.23 1.28
C ASP A 665 40.54 44.03 0.88
N ASN A 666 40.90 44.42 -0.34
CA ASN A 666 42.28 44.38 -0.83
C ASN A 666 43.10 45.57 -0.30
N VAL A 667 43.97 45.29 0.68
CA VAL A 667 44.84 46.28 1.34
C VAL A 667 45.73 47.05 0.35
N ASP A 668 46.29 46.39 -0.67
CA ASP A 668 47.17 47.06 -1.64
C ASP A 668 46.42 48.07 -2.51
N LEU A 669 45.20 47.72 -2.93
CA LEU A 669 44.33 48.62 -3.69
C LEU A 669 43.78 49.74 -2.80
N LEU A 670 43.40 49.41 -1.56
CA LEU A 670 43.00 50.35 -0.52
C LEU A 670 44.07 51.43 -0.31
N ASP A 671 45.33 51.01 -0.09
CA ASP A 671 46.47 51.91 0.11
C ASP A 671 46.79 52.73 -1.14
N PHE A 672 46.73 52.11 -2.32
CA PHE A 672 47.00 52.81 -3.57
C PHE A 672 46.00 53.95 -3.84
N ILE A 673 44.71 53.68 -3.71
CA ILE A 673 43.64 54.68 -3.89
C ILE A 673 43.69 55.73 -2.79
N THR A 674 43.90 55.33 -1.54
CA THR A 674 44.02 56.25 -0.39
C THR A 674 45.19 57.22 -0.60
N ASN A 675 46.35 56.73 -1.00
CA ASN A 675 47.51 57.57 -1.27
C ASN A 675 47.25 58.58 -2.40
N LYS A 676 46.54 58.18 -3.47
CA LYS A 676 46.24 59.09 -4.59
C LYS A 676 45.23 60.18 -4.23
N PHE A 677 44.21 59.89 -3.41
CA PHE A 677 43.14 60.84 -3.08
C PHE A 677 43.34 61.63 -1.77
N SER A 678 44.24 61.19 -0.87
CA SER A 678 44.48 61.79 0.45
C SER A 678 44.93 63.26 0.42
N THR A 679 45.54 63.68 -0.69
CA THR A 679 45.95 65.09 -0.88
C THR A 679 44.73 66.02 -0.92
N GLN A 680 43.63 65.58 -1.55
CA GLN A 680 42.44 66.38 -1.83
C GLN A 680 41.28 66.13 -0.84
N TYR A 681 41.20 64.93 -0.25
CA TYR A 681 40.05 64.50 0.56
C TYR A 681 40.49 63.90 1.90
N THR A 682 39.61 63.96 2.90
CA THR A 682 39.75 63.17 4.14
C THR A 682 39.24 61.77 3.86
N ILE A 683 40.09 60.75 3.97
CA ILE A 683 39.72 59.38 3.62
C ILE A 683 39.52 58.55 4.88
N TYR A 684 38.35 57.94 4.98
CA TYR A 684 38.05 56.87 5.92
C TYR A 684 38.04 55.54 5.15
N THR A 685 38.58 54.49 5.77
CA THR A 685 38.64 53.16 5.15
C THR A 685 37.89 52.13 5.98
N SER A 686 37.44 51.06 5.32
CA SER A 686 36.85 49.87 5.93
C SER A 686 37.08 48.67 5.01
N ASP A 687 37.17 47.48 5.60
CA ASP A 687 37.25 46.20 4.90
C ASP A 687 35.86 45.62 4.56
N GLY A 688 34.78 46.35 4.86
CA GLY A 688 33.40 45.94 4.64
C GLY A 688 32.67 45.41 5.86
N THR A 689 33.39 44.94 6.89
CA THR A 689 32.77 44.29 8.07
C THR A 689 31.99 45.28 8.94
N ASP A 690 32.58 46.45 9.17
CA ASP A 690 32.04 47.55 9.95
C ASP A 690 31.47 48.68 9.08
N ALA A 691 31.36 48.47 7.76
CA ALA A 691 31.03 49.51 6.80
C ALA A 691 29.70 50.22 7.08
N ILE A 692 28.65 49.48 7.43
CA ILE A 692 27.34 50.06 7.71
C ILE A 692 27.38 50.88 9.00
N GLU A 693 27.95 50.33 10.07
CA GLU A 693 28.05 51.00 11.37
C GLU A 693 28.86 52.29 11.25
N ARG A 694 30.02 52.22 10.58
CA ARG A 694 30.87 53.38 10.33
C ARG A 694 30.23 54.41 9.42
N ALA A 695 29.49 54.01 8.39
CA ALA A 695 28.78 54.97 7.55
C ALA A 695 27.69 55.72 8.34
N LEU A 696 26.99 55.02 9.24
CA LEU A 696 25.99 55.63 10.14
C LEU A 696 26.64 56.53 11.20
N GLU A 697 27.85 56.23 11.64
CA GLU A 697 28.59 57.04 12.61
C GLU A 697 29.32 58.23 11.99
N LEU A 698 29.97 58.06 10.85
CA LEU A 698 30.81 59.08 10.21
C LEU A 698 29.98 60.06 9.38
N ILE A 699 28.94 59.57 8.69
CA ILE A 699 28.14 60.31 7.68
C ILE A 699 29.07 60.99 6.65
N PRO A 700 29.79 60.21 5.82
CA PRO A 700 30.73 60.75 4.85
C PRO A 700 30.06 61.50 3.69
N ASP A 701 30.84 62.27 2.93
CA ASP A 701 30.36 63.03 1.78
C ASP A 701 30.23 62.18 0.50
N VAL A 702 31.03 61.11 0.36
CA VAL A 702 30.93 60.10 -0.71
C VAL A 702 31.35 58.73 -0.19
N ILE A 703 30.71 57.66 -0.65
CA ILE A 703 31.13 56.28 -0.39
C ILE A 703 31.59 55.63 -1.70
N ILE A 704 32.75 54.96 -1.65
CA ILE A 704 33.23 54.08 -2.72
C ILE A 704 33.27 52.68 -2.13
N CYS A 705 32.64 51.70 -2.79
CA CYS A 705 32.49 50.35 -2.23
C CYS A 705 32.80 49.30 -3.29
N ASP A 706 33.64 48.34 -2.93
CA ASP A 706 33.79 47.12 -3.74
C ASP A 706 32.52 46.27 -3.66
N LEU A 707 32.24 45.54 -4.74
CA LEU A 707 31.08 44.66 -4.81
C LEU A 707 31.30 43.39 -3.98
N ASN A 708 32.49 42.80 -4.10
CA ASN A 708 32.81 41.47 -3.58
C ASN A 708 33.56 41.57 -2.25
N LEU A 709 32.87 41.99 -1.20
CA LEU A 709 33.41 42.03 0.16
C LEU A 709 33.14 40.71 0.90
N HIS A 710 33.93 40.43 1.95
CA HIS A 710 33.87 39.18 2.69
C HIS A 710 32.57 38.93 3.48
N ASP A 711 31.93 39.98 4.03
CA ASP A 711 30.76 39.86 4.92
C ASP A 711 29.44 40.15 4.20
N LYS A 712 29.22 41.42 3.81
CA LYS A 712 28.02 41.86 3.08
C LYS A 712 28.40 42.30 1.69
N ASN A 713 27.58 41.93 0.71
CA ASN A 713 27.82 42.36 -0.66
C ASN A 713 27.67 43.88 -0.77
N GLY A 714 28.49 44.54 -1.61
CA GLY A 714 28.41 45.99 -1.83
C GLY A 714 27.02 46.50 -2.22
N PHE A 715 26.21 45.68 -2.92
CA PHE A 715 24.81 46.01 -3.20
C PHE A 715 23.93 46.02 -1.95
N GLU A 716 24.13 45.07 -1.03
CA GLU A 716 23.38 45.01 0.23
C GLU A 716 23.73 46.20 1.13
N ILE A 717 25.02 46.55 1.19
CA ILE A 717 25.50 47.73 1.92
C ILE A 717 24.87 49.00 1.32
N CYS A 718 24.87 49.13 -0.02
CA CYS A 718 24.26 50.26 -0.72
C CYS A 718 22.75 50.36 -0.40
N GLU A 719 22.01 49.25 -0.52
CA GLU A 719 20.57 49.23 -0.29
C GLU A 719 20.21 49.59 1.16
N ILE A 720 20.97 49.06 2.14
CA ILE A 720 20.77 49.38 3.56
C ILE A 720 21.02 50.86 3.83
N LEU A 721 22.13 51.41 3.31
CA LEU A 721 22.49 52.81 3.54
C LEU A 721 21.56 53.79 2.82
N LYS A 722 21.03 53.42 1.64
CA LYS A 722 20.04 54.24 0.91
C LYS A 722 18.66 54.23 1.57
N LYS A 723 18.29 53.14 2.25
CA LYS A 723 17.03 53.05 3.02
C LYS A 723 17.08 53.74 4.39
N ASP A 724 18.26 53.87 5.00
CA ASP A 724 18.39 54.52 6.29
C ASP A 724 18.32 56.06 6.16
N LEU A 725 17.43 56.65 6.95
CA LEU A 725 17.21 58.10 6.98
C LEU A 725 18.53 58.87 7.20
N ARG A 726 19.47 58.36 7.99
CA ARG A 726 20.72 59.07 8.33
C ARG A 726 21.69 59.13 7.16
N THR A 727 21.68 58.15 6.28
CA THR A 727 22.69 57.98 5.21
C THR A 727 22.13 58.07 3.79
N SER A 728 20.80 58.10 3.60
CA SER A 728 20.16 58.07 2.27
C SER A 728 20.71 59.09 1.26
N HIS A 729 21.02 60.28 1.75
CA HIS A 729 21.52 61.41 0.97
C HIS A 729 22.96 61.23 0.45
N ILE A 730 23.72 60.24 0.93
CA ILE A 730 25.13 60.04 0.60
C ILE A 730 25.26 59.33 -0.76
N PRO A 731 26.06 59.85 -1.70
CA PRO A 731 26.26 59.20 -2.99
C PRO A 731 27.24 58.02 -2.88
N ILE A 732 26.94 56.94 -3.60
CA ILE A 732 27.66 55.66 -3.51
C ILE A 732 28.16 55.25 -4.91
N ILE A 733 29.46 54.96 -5.03
CA ILE A 733 30.10 54.39 -6.22
C ILE A 733 30.40 52.92 -5.95
N ILE A 734 29.95 52.00 -6.83
CA ILE A 734 30.27 50.57 -6.74
C ILE A 734 31.36 50.18 -7.75
N LEU A 735 32.38 49.46 -7.28
CA LEU A 735 33.43 48.85 -8.10
C LEU A 735 33.14 47.35 -8.28
N THR A 736 33.26 46.78 -9.49
CA THR A 736 32.95 45.36 -9.75
C THR A 736 33.87 44.69 -10.76
N ALA A 737 34.16 43.39 -10.61
CA ALA A 737 34.94 42.61 -11.59
C ALA A 737 34.08 41.91 -12.69
N SER A 738 32.76 42.05 -12.64
CA SER A 738 31.80 41.35 -13.51
C SER A 738 31.20 42.28 -14.58
N GLU A 739 31.10 41.77 -15.80
CA GLU A 739 30.47 42.44 -16.97
C GLU A 739 29.09 41.85 -17.28
N ASP A 740 28.52 41.01 -16.41
CA ASP A 740 27.25 40.34 -16.69
C ASP A 740 26.04 41.28 -16.56
N GLN A 741 25.10 41.09 -17.48
CA GLN A 741 23.90 41.92 -17.62
C GLN A 741 22.96 41.85 -16.40
N ASP A 742 22.95 40.71 -15.69
CA ASP A 742 22.14 40.51 -14.48
C ASP A 742 22.71 41.27 -13.26
N SER A 743 24.03 41.29 -13.08
CA SER A 743 24.65 42.12 -12.04
C SER A 743 24.48 43.61 -12.31
N TYR A 744 24.46 44.04 -13.58
CA TYR A 744 24.20 45.43 -13.96
C TYR A 744 22.75 45.87 -13.66
N LEU A 745 21.77 44.98 -13.88
CA LEU A 745 20.37 45.24 -13.51
C LEU A 745 20.19 45.33 -11.99
N LYS A 746 20.76 44.40 -11.22
CA LYS A 746 20.72 44.44 -9.74
C LYS A 746 21.42 45.67 -9.16
N ALA A 747 22.49 46.11 -9.83
CA ALA A 747 23.17 47.35 -9.53
C ALA A 747 22.21 48.55 -9.57
N LEU A 748 21.49 48.74 -10.68
CA LEU A 748 20.52 49.84 -10.83
C LEU A 748 19.39 49.78 -9.78
N GLU A 749 18.95 48.58 -9.40
CA GLU A 749 17.92 48.39 -8.36
C GLU A 749 18.42 48.75 -6.95
N SER A 750 19.73 48.62 -6.67
CA SER A 750 20.32 48.88 -5.34
C SER A 750 20.38 50.37 -4.95
N GLY A 751 20.19 51.28 -5.91
CA GLY A 751 20.18 52.73 -5.68
C GLY A 751 21.56 53.39 -5.66
N ALA A 752 22.61 52.74 -6.16
CA ALA A 752 23.93 53.37 -6.29
C ALA A 752 23.96 54.43 -7.40
N ASP A 753 24.82 55.43 -7.25
CA ASP A 753 24.86 56.58 -8.12
C ASP A 753 25.77 56.35 -9.35
N ILE A 754 26.84 55.56 -9.22
CA ILE A 754 27.80 55.24 -10.31
C ILE A 754 28.33 53.80 -10.17
N PHE A 755 28.54 53.11 -11.30
CA PHE A 755 29.14 51.77 -11.39
C PHE A 755 30.41 51.78 -12.26
N LEU A 756 31.49 51.14 -11.82
CA LEU A 756 32.75 51.01 -12.58
C LEU A 756 33.31 49.58 -12.54
N THR A 757 33.78 49.07 -13.69
CA THR A 757 34.34 47.72 -13.82
C THR A 757 35.86 47.68 -13.56
N LYS A 758 36.36 46.67 -12.84
CA LYS A 758 37.78 46.37 -12.61
C LYS A 758 38.32 45.50 -13.77
N PRO A 759 39.41 45.88 -14.46
CA PRO A 759 40.26 47.06 -14.24
C PRO A 759 39.58 48.37 -14.66
N PHE A 760 39.58 49.39 -13.77
CA PHE A 760 39.02 50.72 -14.04
C PHE A 760 40.11 51.76 -14.30
N ASP A 761 39.76 52.80 -15.05
CA ASP A 761 40.61 53.99 -15.27
C ASP A 761 40.52 54.94 -14.07
N LEU A 762 41.67 55.34 -13.51
CA LEU A 762 41.76 56.27 -12.38
C LEU A 762 41.23 57.67 -12.69
N LYS A 763 41.34 58.13 -13.94
CA LYS A 763 40.80 59.43 -14.36
C LYS A 763 39.28 59.41 -14.30
N VAL A 764 38.68 58.30 -14.73
CA VAL A 764 37.22 58.12 -14.70
C VAL A 764 36.72 58.16 -13.26
N LEU A 765 37.34 57.40 -12.35
CA LEU A 765 36.97 57.40 -10.92
C LEU A 765 37.10 58.80 -10.29
N SER A 766 38.18 59.53 -10.58
CA SER A 766 38.38 60.88 -10.03
C SER A 766 37.32 61.88 -10.49
N GLN A 767 36.90 61.83 -11.75
CA GLN A 767 35.88 62.74 -12.28
C GLN A 767 34.49 62.42 -11.73
N SER A 768 34.18 61.13 -11.57
CA SER A 768 32.94 60.66 -10.93
C SER A 768 32.74 61.25 -9.53
N ILE A 769 33.79 61.23 -8.68
CA ILE A 769 33.74 61.78 -7.32
C ILE A 769 33.45 63.28 -7.34
N LYS A 770 34.16 64.05 -8.19
CA LYS A 770 33.97 65.51 -8.30
C LYS A 770 32.55 65.86 -8.74
N GLY A 771 32.01 65.14 -9.72
CA GLY A 771 30.64 65.33 -10.20
C GLY A 771 29.60 65.12 -9.11
N LEU A 772 29.75 64.06 -8.30
CA LEU A 772 28.83 63.77 -7.20
C LEU A 772 28.85 64.86 -6.12
N LEU A 773 30.04 65.29 -5.69
CA LEU A 773 30.18 66.36 -4.68
C LEU A 773 29.59 67.70 -5.17
N TYR A 774 29.86 68.07 -6.42
CA TYR A 774 29.30 69.29 -7.02
C TYR A 774 27.77 69.28 -7.04
N ASN A 775 27.16 68.15 -7.40
CA ASN A 775 25.71 67.99 -7.39
C ASN A 775 25.11 68.12 -5.98
N ARG A 776 25.81 67.65 -4.94
CA ARG A 776 25.36 67.80 -3.55
C ARG A 776 25.37 69.25 -3.08
N GLU A 777 26.43 70.02 -3.36
CA GLU A 777 26.49 71.44 -2.98
C GLU A 777 25.39 72.26 -3.68
N LYS A 778 25.08 71.94 -4.94
CA LYS A 778 23.97 72.58 -5.67
C LYS A 778 22.62 72.31 -4.99
N LEU A 779 22.38 71.09 -4.51
CA LEU A 779 21.15 70.73 -3.77
C LEU A 779 21.08 71.46 -2.42
N ARG A 780 22.20 71.54 -1.68
CA ARG A 780 22.29 72.26 -0.40
C ARG A 780 21.95 73.75 -0.55
N PHE A 781 22.49 74.40 -1.59
CA PHE A 781 22.17 75.80 -1.90
C PHE A 781 20.67 76.00 -2.18
N TYR A 782 20.04 75.07 -2.91
CA TYR A 782 18.61 75.13 -3.21
C TYR A 782 17.74 75.06 -1.94
N TYR A 783 18.00 74.09 -1.04
CA TYR A 783 17.20 73.92 0.17
C TYR A 783 17.37 75.06 1.18
N THR A 784 18.57 75.61 1.30
CA THR A 784 18.86 76.72 2.21
C THR A 784 18.11 78.00 1.82
N ASN A 785 17.91 78.23 0.52
CA ASN A 785 17.25 79.44 0.02
C ASN A 785 15.72 79.32 -0.10
N ASN A 786 15.17 78.09 -0.05
CA ASN A 786 13.73 77.82 -0.24
C ASN A 786 13.08 77.18 1.00
N ILE A 787 13.48 77.58 2.21
CA ILE A 787 13.06 76.99 3.50
C ILE A 787 11.53 76.87 3.67
N LEU A 788 10.74 77.81 3.11
CA LEU A 788 9.27 77.85 3.24
C LEU A 788 8.50 77.32 2.02
N LYS A 789 9.19 77.03 0.90
CA LYS A 789 8.57 76.56 -0.35
C LYS A 789 9.28 75.31 -0.82
N ILE A 790 8.94 74.19 -0.19
CA ILE A 790 9.33 72.86 -0.64
C ILE A 790 8.15 72.33 -1.48
N ASP A 791 8.06 72.77 -2.75
CA ASP A 791 7.03 72.32 -3.71
C ASP A 791 7.42 70.98 -4.36
N ASP A 792 6.42 70.17 -4.78
CA ASP A 792 6.55 68.81 -5.36
C ASP A 792 7.24 68.73 -6.75
N SER A 793 7.96 69.76 -7.18
CA SER A 793 8.76 69.69 -8.41
C SER A 793 10.06 68.93 -8.13
N GLY A 794 10.11 67.68 -8.60
CA GLY A 794 11.00 66.63 -8.13
C GLY A 794 12.50 66.91 -8.15
N PHE A 795 13.16 66.54 -7.05
CA PHE A 795 14.51 65.98 -6.93
C PHE A 795 14.70 65.51 -5.47
N GLY A 796 14.96 64.20 -5.24
CA GLY A 796 15.28 63.65 -3.92
C GLY A 796 14.08 63.43 -2.97
N PHE A 797 13.26 62.39 -3.23
CA PHE A 797 12.07 62.07 -2.42
C PHE A 797 12.38 61.91 -0.92
N SER A 798 13.49 61.27 -0.55
CA SER A 798 13.83 60.99 0.87
C SER A 798 14.24 62.25 1.65
N GLU A 799 15.05 63.12 1.04
CA GLU A 799 15.55 64.33 1.69
C GLU A 799 14.45 65.40 1.82
N GLN A 800 13.63 65.55 0.78
CA GLN A 800 12.46 66.44 0.82
C GLN A 800 11.44 65.96 1.85
N ASP A 801 11.15 64.65 1.92
CA ASP A 801 10.25 64.10 2.92
C ASP A 801 10.78 64.27 4.34
N PHE A 802 12.11 64.15 4.53
CA PHE A 802 12.73 64.43 5.83
C PHE A 802 12.55 65.91 6.22
N LEU A 803 12.88 66.86 5.33
CA LEU A 803 12.73 68.28 5.61
C LEU A 803 11.26 68.67 5.83
N ARG A 804 10.33 68.06 5.09
CA ARG A 804 8.89 68.26 5.26
C ARG A 804 8.41 67.78 6.63
N LYS A 805 8.81 66.57 7.04
CA LYS A 805 8.49 66.04 8.38
C LYS A 805 9.11 66.89 9.48
N LEU A 806 10.39 67.27 9.34
CA LEU A 806 11.10 68.15 10.27
C LEU A 806 10.35 69.49 10.42
N ASN A 807 10.06 70.16 9.31
CA ASN A 807 9.36 71.45 9.31
C ASN A 807 7.94 71.31 9.89
N SER A 808 7.21 70.23 9.59
CA SER A 808 5.86 69.98 10.11
C SER A 808 5.85 69.75 11.63
N LEU A 809 6.80 68.98 12.16
CA LEU A 809 6.94 68.76 13.61
C LEU A 809 7.30 70.05 14.34
N ILE A 810 8.20 70.84 13.76
CA ILE A 810 8.52 72.18 14.26
C ILE A 810 7.26 73.04 14.26
N GLU A 811 6.54 73.13 13.14
CA GLU A 811 5.32 73.94 13.00
C GLU A 811 4.22 73.56 13.99
N LYS A 812 3.98 72.26 14.21
CA LYS A 812 2.97 71.75 15.14
C LYS A 812 3.23 72.15 16.60
N ASN A 813 4.51 72.27 16.97
CA ASN A 813 4.94 72.57 18.34
C ASN A 813 5.47 74.02 18.50
N MET A 814 5.19 74.92 17.55
CA MET A 814 5.74 76.29 17.54
C MET A 814 5.41 77.10 18.78
N GLU A 815 4.18 77.01 19.29
CA GLU A 815 3.70 77.76 20.46
C GLU A 815 4.29 77.22 21.78
N ASN A 816 4.81 75.98 21.76
CA ASN A 816 5.30 75.31 22.95
C ASN A 816 6.78 75.64 23.20
N SER A 817 7.03 76.64 24.06
CA SER A 817 8.38 77.01 24.47
C SER A 817 9.15 75.91 25.24
N ALA A 818 8.47 74.87 25.73
CA ALA A 818 9.09 73.73 26.41
C ALA A 818 9.51 72.59 25.46
N TYR A 819 9.21 72.67 24.16
CA TYR A 819 9.61 71.68 23.17
C TYR A 819 11.09 71.88 22.80
N LEU A 820 11.94 70.93 23.17
CA LEU A 820 13.40 70.98 22.99
C LEU A 820 13.84 70.18 21.76
N ILE A 821 15.12 70.32 21.40
CA ILE A 821 15.71 69.61 20.25
C ILE A 821 15.78 68.11 20.52
N GLU A 822 15.86 67.71 21.79
CA GLU A 822 15.76 66.34 22.26
C GLU A 822 14.40 65.71 21.92
N ASP A 823 13.31 66.46 22.07
CA ASP A 823 11.95 66.01 21.72
C ASP A 823 11.79 65.89 20.20
N LEU A 824 12.34 66.85 19.45
CA LEU A 824 12.37 66.80 17.97
C LEU A 824 13.16 65.60 17.44
N ALA A 825 14.27 65.25 18.09
CA ALA A 825 15.06 64.08 17.76
C ALA A 825 14.31 62.78 18.08
N HIS A 826 13.61 62.74 19.24
CA HIS A 826 12.76 61.62 19.62
C HIS A 826 11.60 61.39 18.64
N ASP A 827 10.88 62.44 18.25
CA ASP A 827 9.77 62.38 17.30
C ASP A 827 10.20 61.93 15.89
N LEU A 828 11.46 62.17 15.53
CA LEU A 828 12.07 61.72 14.27
C LEU A 828 12.74 60.33 14.39
N ASN A 829 12.69 59.69 15.56
CA ASN A 829 13.36 58.42 15.87
C ASN A 829 14.87 58.41 15.57
N ILE A 830 15.56 59.54 15.79
CA ILE A 830 17.03 59.64 15.62
C ILE A 830 17.68 60.28 16.85
N SER A 831 18.96 59.99 17.09
CA SER A 831 19.66 60.64 18.19
C SER A 831 19.89 62.12 17.92
N ARG A 832 20.02 62.92 18.97
CA ARG A 832 20.32 64.37 18.85
C ARG A 832 21.53 64.62 17.95
N VAL A 833 22.63 63.89 18.15
CA VAL A 833 23.86 64.04 17.36
C VAL A 833 23.60 63.75 15.88
N GLN A 834 22.83 62.71 15.59
CA GLN A 834 22.49 62.30 14.22
C GLN A 834 21.57 63.32 13.54
N LEU A 835 20.62 63.91 14.26
CA LEU A 835 19.80 65.02 13.76
C LEU A 835 20.68 66.23 13.39
N TYR A 836 21.62 66.62 14.25
CA TYR A 836 22.55 67.72 13.96
C TYR A 836 23.40 67.46 12.73
N ARG A 837 23.97 66.26 12.60
CA ARG A 837 24.79 65.91 11.44
C ARG A 837 23.98 65.87 10.16
N LYS A 838 22.79 65.25 10.19
CA LYS A 838 21.90 65.18 9.03
C LYS A 838 21.43 66.56 8.56
N VAL A 839 21.01 67.43 9.49
CA VAL A 839 20.59 68.79 9.13
C VAL A 839 21.77 69.62 8.62
N LYS A 840 22.96 69.48 9.22
CA LYS A 840 24.18 70.13 8.72
C LYS A 840 24.54 69.64 7.32
N ALA A 841 24.42 68.34 7.04
CA ALA A 841 24.72 67.77 5.74
C ALA A 841 23.73 68.20 4.64
N ILE A 842 22.45 68.37 4.98
CA ILE A 842 21.40 68.76 4.01
C ILE A 842 21.30 70.28 3.82
N LEU A 843 21.30 71.06 4.91
CA LEU A 843 21.03 72.51 4.92
C LEU A 843 22.27 73.37 5.19
N GLY A 844 23.37 72.77 5.67
CA GLY A 844 24.58 73.52 6.00
C GLY A 844 24.55 74.39 7.25
N ILE A 845 23.43 74.44 7.96
CA ILE A 845 23.22 75.21 9.19
C ILE A 845 22.91 74.27 10.35
N SER A 846 23.01 74.76 11.58
CA SER A 846 22.64 73.96 12.75
C SER A 846 21.12 73.80 12.88
N VAL A 847 20.68 72.75 13.58
CA VAL A 847 19.25 72.50 13.87
C VAL A 847 18.63 73.68 14.63
N SER A 848 19.39 74.25 15.57
CA SER A 848 18.97 75.41 16.35
C SER A 848 18.74 76.64 15.47
N ASP A 849 19.64 76.88 14.52
CA ASP A 849 19.52 78.00 13.58
C ASP A 849 18.34 77.80 12.63
N HIS A 850 18.09 76.57 12.20
CA HIS A 850 16.94 76.23 11.37
C HIS A 850 15.62 76.50 12.11
N LEU A 851 15.51 76.06 13.37
CA LEU A 851 14.35 76.33 14.23
C LEU A 851 14.14 77.84 14.42
N LEU A 852 15.21 78.58 14.73
CA LEU A 852 15.15 80.04 14.88
C LEU A 852 14.69 80.72 13.59
N ASN A 853 15.22 80.31 12.43
CA ASN A 853 14.84 80.85 11.13
C ASN A 853 13.35 80.61 10.83
N LEU A 854 12.82 79.41 11.12
CA LEU A 854 11.40 79.10 10.94
C LEU A 854 10.50 79.94 11.86
N ARG A 855 10.86 80.10 13.14
CA ARG A 855 10.12 80.97 14.09
C ARG A 855 10.08 82.42 13.62
N LEU A 856 11.21 82.94 13.15
CA LEU A 856 11.32 84.30 12.62
C LEU A 856 10.51 84.49 11.32
N GLU A 857 10.56 83.54 10.39
CA GLU A 857 9.76 83.61 9.17
C GLU A 857 8.25 83.52 9.45
N LYS A 858 7.81 82.64 10.38
CA LYS A 858 6.40 82.57 10.78
C LYS A 858 5.92 83.87 11.43
N SER A 859 6.79 84.52 12.22
CA SER A 859 6.45 85.78 12.85
C SER A 859 6.20 86.91 11.84
N LYS A 860 6.88 86.92 10.68
CA LYS A 860 6.58 87.88 9.58
C LYS A 860 5.15 87.73 9.07
N ILE A 861 4.65 86.49 8.98
CA ILE A 861 3.28 86.21 8.56
C ILE A 861 2.28 86.72 9.59
N LEU A 862 2.51 86.45 10.88
CA LEU A 862 1.62 86.89 11.96
C LEU A 862 1.61 88.41 12.13
N LEU A 863 2.76 89.08 12.00
CA LEU A 863 2.88 90.54 12.06
C LEU A 863 2.03 91.24 10.98
N LYS A 864 1.85 90.62 9.80
CA LYS A 864 1.05 91.18 8.71
C LYS A 864 -0.43 90.78 8.75
N LYS A 865 -0.74 89.56 9.19
CA LYS A 865 -2.10 88.99 9.09
C LYS A 865 -2.96 89.13 10.35
N THR A 866 -2.37 89.46 11.50
CA THR A 866 -3.09 89.48 12.78
C THR A 866 -3.00 90.85 13.47
N ASN A 867 -4.00 91.18 14.27
CA ASN A 867 -3.98 92.38 15.12
C ASN A 867 -3.24 92.19 16.45
N GLN A 868 -2.65 91.02 16.69
CA GLN A 868 -1.95 90.68 17.94
C GLN A 868 -0.78 91.64 18.23
N ASN A 869 -0.55 91.96 19.50
CA ASN A 869 0.59 92.81 19.87
C ASN A 869 1.93 92.06 19.71
N ILE A 870 3.06 92.80 19.71
CA ILE A 870 4.38 92.21 19.42
C ILE A 870 4.77 91.16 20.45
N SER A 871 4.38 91.34 21.72
CA SER A 871 4.61 90.36 22.79
C SER A 871 3.80 89.08 22.58
N GLU A 872 2.52 89.19 22.19
CA GLU A 872 1.66 88.06 21.84
C GLU A 872 2.21 87.27 20.66
N ILE A 873 2.71 87.95 19.61
CA ILE A 873 3.32 87.30 18.46
C ILE A 873 4.62 86.58 18.86
N ALA A 874 5.45 87.20 19.71
CA ALA A 874 6.67 86.56 20.22
C ALA A 874 6.36 85.25 20.95
N TYR A 875 5.34 85.23 21.80
CA TYR A 875 4.93 84.00 22.50
C TYR A 875 4.28 82.99 21.53
N ALA A 876 3.46 83.43 20.58
CA ALA A 876 2.81 82.56 19.59
C ALA A 876 3.80 81.85 18.65
N VAL A 877 4.99 82.42 18.42
CA VAL A 877 6.07 81.76 17.67
C VAL A 877 7.12 81.09 18.57
N GLY A 878 6.82 80.92 19.86
CA GLY A 878 7.61 80.10 20.79
C GLY A 878 8.84 80.78 21.40
N PHE A 879 8.92 82.11 21.38
CA PHE A 879 9.98 82.82 22.11
C PHE A 879 9.63 82.94 23.59
N SER A 880 10.59 82.67 24.47
CA SER A 880 10.44 82.82 25.93
C SER A 880 10.43 84.29 26.39
N SER A 881 10.94 85.21 25.58
CA SER A 881 11.00 86.65 25.87
C SER A 881 10.76 87.51 24.62
N PRO A 882 9.82 88.48 24.67
CA PRO A 882 9.60 89.44 23.59
C PRO A 882 10.83 90.30 23.22
N ASN A 883 11.72 90.56 24.17
CA ASN A 883 12.96 91.30 23.90
C ASN A 883 13.92 90.47 23.03
N TYR A 884 14.09 89.18 23.35
CA TYR A 884 14.94 88.28 22.56
C TYR A 884 14.39 88.04 21.15
N PHE A 885 13.06 87.98 21.01
CA PHE A 885 12.38 87.97 19.71
C PHE A 885 12.73 89.22 18.88
N SER A 886 12.60 90.41 19.48
CA SER A 886 12.84 91.66 18.76
C SER A 886 14.28 91.83 18.28
N THR A 887 15.27 91.42 19.10
CA THR A 887 16.68 91.43 18.71
C THR A 887 16.97 90.41 17.60
N SER A 888 16.48 89.17 17.74
CA SER A 888 16.67 88.12 16.73
C SER A 888 16.01 88.47 15.39
N PHE A 889 14.81 89.07 15.42
CA PHE A 889 14.10 89.54 14.24
C PHE A 889 14.85 90.66 13.52
N LYS A 890 15.37 91.65 14.28
CA LYS A 890 16.19 92.74 13.72
C LYS A 890 17.48 92.22 13.12
N ASN A 891 18.16 91.28 13.77
CA ASN A 891 19.41 90.71 13.25
C ASN A 891 19.20 89.94 11.94
N LYS A 892 18.05 89.26 11.78
CA LYS A 892 17.75 88.49 10.58
C LYS A 892 17.23 89.34 9.41
N PHE A 893 16.34 90.30 9.68
CA PHE A 893 15.61 91.05 8.65
C PHE A 893 16.02 92.53 8.52
N GLY A 894 16.95 92.99 9.36
CA GLY A 894 17.47 94.36 9.36
C GLY A 894 16.57 95.42 10.00
N VAL A 895 15.30 95.11 10.25
CA VAL A 895 14.28 96.03 10.82
C VAL A 895 13.63 95.44 12.08
N THR A 896 13.12 96.29 12.97
CA THR A 896 12.43 95.82 14.18
C THR A 896 11.03 95.26 13.86
N PRO A 897 10.47 94.36 14.70
CA PRO A 897 9.10 93.86 14.51
C PRO A 897 8.04 94.99 14.47
N THR A 898 8.24 96.06 15.25
CA THR A 898 7.35 97.23 15.27
C THR A 898 7.36 97.97 13.95
N GLU A 899 8.55 98.23 13.40
CA GLU A 899 8.71 98.84 12.07
C GLU A 899 8.10 97.94 11.01
N TYR A 900 8.35 96.62 11.07
CA TYR A 900 7.80 95.68 10.10
C TYR A 900 6.26 95.61 10.11
N LYS A 901 5.62 95.78 11.28
CA LYS A 901 4.15 95.82 11.42
C LYS A 901 3.53 97.15 10.97
N GLY A 902 4.26 98.26 11.12
CA GLY A 902 3.84 99.60 10.71
C GLY A 902 3.99 99.89 9.21
N VAL A 903 4.75 99.06 8.49
CA VAL A 903 4.92 99.12 7.04
C VAL A 903 3.76 98.37 6.36
N LYS A 904 2.81 99.13 5.79
CA LYS A 904 1.78 98.59 4.90
C LYS A 904 2.38 98.07 3.59
#